data_AF-A0A1V8NT26-F1
#
_entry.id   AF-A0A1V8NT26-F1
#
_cell.length_a   1.000
_cell.length_b   1.000
_cell.length_c   1.000
_cell.angle_alpha   90.00
_cell.angle_beta   90.00
_cell.angle_gamma   90.00
#
_symmetry.space_group_name_H-M   'P 1'
#
loop_
_entity.id
_entity.type
_entity.pdbx_description
1 polymer ?
#
loop_
_entity_poly.entity_id
_entity_poly.type
_entity_poly.pdbx_seq_one_letter_code
_entity_poly.pdbx_strand_id
1 'polypeptide(L)'
;MKLKHLSCIILASLAMGSFSVAADNKSAIYFNTTQPVNDLQGSLAAEVKFAQSQIIPAHPKEGESQPHLTSLRKSLLLVRPVKADNKTPVQVEARDDNDKLLGTLTLSPPSSLPDTVYHLQGVPAGGIDFVPLDGTKKLINTVAEVKKLSDTSGSSIKTYLANNALVEIQTANGRWVKDIYLPQGAGLEGKMVRFVSYAGYNSTVFYGGRKVTLSVGNTLQFKYVNGQWFREGELENNRIAYAPDTWSAELPAHWIAPGLNLVVKQGNLSGRLNDIKVGAPGELLLHTIDIGMLTSPRDRFDFAKDKEAHREYFQTIPVSRMIVNKYAPLHLKEVMLPTGTLLTDADPGNGGWHSGTMRQSIGKELVSHGIDNANYGINSTAGSGEGSHPYTTAQLAAHTSRGNYANGIQVHGGSGGGGIVTLDSTLGNEFSHEVGHNFGLGHYVDGFRGSVHRSADQINSAWGWDSDKKRFMPNFYPTRTNQKSCLDGQCQEPFEGRKFGFDSMAGGSPFSDANRFTMYTPNSSAIIQRFFENKAVFDTRSFTGFSKWNADTQKMEPYKHTIDRAEQITAPVRDLSENKMAELMAEYAVVKVHMWNGNWTRNIHIPAASAENKGRILSINHEAGYNSHLFINGGEKIVSQGYKKSFVSDGQIWKEHDVVDTREARKPEQFGVPVTTLVGYYDPKGTLSSYIYPAMHGAYGFTYPDDSQKLSGNDCQLQVDTKEGQLRFRLANHRANSNVMNKFHINVPTESQPTQATLVCNNKVLDTKSLTPAPEGLTYTVNGRALPAKENEGCIVSVNSGKRYCLPVGQRSGYSLPDWIVGQEVYVDSGAKAKVLLSDWDNLSYNRIGEFVGNVNPADMKKVKAWSGEYLDFSRPRSMRVVSK
;
A
#
# COMPACT_ATOMS: atom_id res chain seq x y z
N MET A 1 -66.96 -42.71 37.40
CA MET A 1 -66.98 -43.03 38.85
C MET A 1 -66.43 -41.82 39.61
N LYS A 2 -67.15 -41.44 40.67
CA LYS A 2 -67.11 -40.20 41.47
C LYS A 2 -65.76 -39.93 42.18
N LEU A 3 -65.22 -38.69 42.07
CA LEU A 3 -65.10 -37.63 43.10
C LEU A 3 -63.83 -37.64 43.98
N LYS A 4 -63.04 -36.55 43.97
CA LYS A 4 -62.99 -35.52 45.04
C LYS A 4 -61.81 -34.56 44.84
N HIS A 5 -62.13 -33.26 44.87
CA HIS A 5 -61.19 -32.17 45.17
C HIS A 5 -60.63 -32.30 46.59
N LEU A 6 -59.37 -31.95 46.77
CA LEU A 6 -58.87 -31.33 48.00
C LEU A 6 -57.80 -30.28 47.65
N SER A 7 -58.08 -29.05 48.07
CA SER A 7 -57.16 -27.92 48.03
C SER A 7 -56.13 -28.05 49.15
N CYS A 8 -54.84 -27.87 48.85
CA CYS A 8 -53.82 -27.60 49.85
C CYS A 8 -52.98 -26.40 49.40
N ILE A 9 -53.12 -25.32 50.17
CA ILE A 9 -52.28 -24.13 50.15
C ILE A 9 -50.92 -24.52 50.73
N ILE A 10 -49.85 -24.34 49.97
CA ILE A 10 -48.47 -24.39 50.48
C ILE A 10 -47.89 -22.99 50.30
N LEU A 11 -47.65 -22.32 51.42
CA LEU A 11 -46.81 -21.12 51.49
C LEU A 11 -45.39 -21.51 51.05
N ALA A 12 -44.96 -21.00 49.90
CA ALA A 12 -43.55 -20.98 49.52
C ALA A 12 -42.94 -19.65 50.00
N SER A 13 -42.19 -19.72 51.08
CA SER A 13 -41.28 -18.65 51.52
C SER A 13 -40.22 -18.41 50.44
N LEU A 14 -40.33 -17.29 49.71
CA LEU A 14 -39.26 -16.76 48.87
C LEU A 14 -38.10 -16.31 49.78
N ALA A 15 -37.13 -17.18 50.00
CA ALA A 15 -35.79 -16.75 50.34
C ALA A 15 -35.17 -16.13 49.09
N MET A 16 -35.25 -14.80 48.97
CA MET A 16 -34.39 -14.04 48.06
C MET A 16 -32.96 -14.15 48.58
N GLY A 17 -32.29 -15.25 48.24
CA GLY A 17 -30.84 -15.34 48.29
C GLY A 17 -30.30 -14.37 47.25
N SER A 18 -29.87 -13.19 47.71
CA SER A 18 -29.00 -12.30 46.96
C SER A 18 -27.74 -13.05 46.59
N PHE A 19 -27.70 -13.64 45.40
CA PHE A 19 -26.47 -14.09 44.78
C PHE A 19 -25.64 -12.85 44.44
N SER A 20 -24.86 -12.40 45.41
CA SER A 20 -23.69 -11.57 45.16
C SER A 20 -22.68 -12.41 44.38
N VAL A 21 -22.83 -12.46 43.06
CA VAL A 21 -21.73 -12.86 42.19
C VAL A 21 -20.77 -11.68 42.16
N ALA A 22 -19.96 -11.56 43.21
CA ALA A 22 -18.69 -10.87 43.09
C ALA A 22 -17.80 -11.73 42.19
N ALA A 23 -17.99 -11.59 40.88
CA ALA A 23 -17.09 -12.16 39.90
C ALA A 23 -15.70 -11.55 40.16
N ASP A 24 -14.70 -12.40 40.29
CA ASP A 24 -13.31 -12.03 40.51
C ASP A 24 -12.80 -11.23 39.29
N ASN A 25 -12.94 -9.91 39.35
CA ASN A 25 -12.93 -9.01 38.18
C ASN A 25 -11.51 -8.60 37.73
N LYS A 26 -10.49 -9.44 37.96
CA LYS A 26 -9.07 -9.06 37.86
C LYS A 26 -8.19 -9.89 36.91
N SER A 27 -8.69 -10.99 36.33
CA SER A 27 -7.86 -11.88 35.48
C SER A 27 -7.86 -11.47 33.99
N ALA A 28 -6.71 -11.63 33.33
CA ALA A 28 -6.56 -11.45 31.89
C ALA A 28 -7.42 -12.46 31.11
N ILE A 29 -7.94 -12.03 29.97
CA ILE A 29 -8.71 -12.81 29.00
C ILE A 29 -7.79 -13.10 27.82
N TYR A 30 -7.29 -14.33 27.75
CA TYR A 30 -6.35 -14.74 26.70
C TYR A 30 -7.09 -15.17 25.43
N PHE A 31 -6.66 -14.65 24.28
CA PHE A 31 -7.21 -15.02 22.98
C PHE A 31 -6.72 -16.38 22.50
N ASN A 32 -5.40 -16.59 22.53
CA ASN A 32 -4.77 -17.84 22.15
C ASN A 32 -4.47 -18.68 23.40
N THR A 33 -5.39 -19.60 23.69
CA THR A 33 -5.28 -20.60 24.74
C THR A 33 -4.91 -21.98 24.20
N THR A 34 -4.55 -22.11 22.91
CA THR A 34 -4.18 -23.40 22.34
C THR A 34 -2.90 -23.93 23.00
N GLN A 35 -2.75 -25.25 23.05
CA GLN A 35 -1.52 -25.85 23.53
C GLN A 35 -0.37 -25.47 22.58
N PRO A 36 0.75 -24.89 23.07
CA PRO A 36 1.91 -24.60 22.23
C PRO A 36 2.51 -25.89 21.68
N VAL A 37 2.81 -25.88 20.38
CA VAL A 37 3.53 -26.97 19.68
C VAL A 37 5.00 -26.57 19.57
N ASN A 38 5.91 -27.52 19.77
CA ASN A 38 7.34 -27.23 19.71
C ASN A 38 7.81 -26.97 18.28
N ASP A 39 8.49 -25.84 18.05
CA ASP A 39 9.14 -25.48 16.80
C ASP A 39 10.67 -25.64 16.85
N LEU A 40 11.24 -25.89 18.02
CA LEU A 40 12.68 -25.89 18.24
C LEU A 40 13.29 -27.30 18.19
N GLN A 41 14.49 -27.38 17.62
CA GLN A 41 15.36 -28.55 17.72
C GLN A 41 16.35 -28.35 18.88
N GLY A 42 16.21 -29.11 19.97
CA GLY A 42 17.10 -29.04 21.14
C GLY A 42 16.44 -29.43 22.45
N SER A 43 17.06 -29.08 23.57
CA SER A 43 16.58 -29.35 24.93
C SER A 43 15.46 -28.40 25.39
N LEU A 44 15.37 -27.21 24.79
CA LEU A 44 14.26 -26.28 25.00
C LEU A 44 13.15 -26.57 23.98
N ALA A 45 11.96 -26.90 24.48
CA ALA A 45 10.75 -27.01 23.65
C ALA A 45 9.91 -25.72 23.76
N ALA A 46 9.69 -25.03 22.65
CA ALA A 46 8.90 -23.80 22.60
C ALA A 46 8.21 -23.61 21.25
N GLU A 47 7.01 -23.01 21.28
CA GLU A 47 6.36 -22.46 20.09
C GLU A 47 6.99 -21.11 19.75
N VAL A 48 7.24 -20.88 18.46
CA VAL A 48 7.79 -19.62 17.94
C VAL A 48 6.81 -19.01 16.96
N LYS A 49 6.52 -17.72 17.15
CA LYS A 49 5.77 -16.90 16.18
C LYS A 49 6.52 -15.60 15.91
N PHE A 50 6.28 -15.06 14.73
CA PHE A 50 6.75 -13.75 14.32
C PHE A 50 5.56 -12.79 14.19
N ALA A 51 5.78 -11.48 14.11
CA ALA A 51 4.74 -10.53 13.73
C ALA A 51 5.28 -9.38 12.88
N GLN A 52 4.70 -9.20 11.69
CA GLN A 52 5.01 -8.12 10.75
C GLN A 52 3.75 -7.31 10.40
N SER A 53 3.02 -7.66 9.33
CA SER A 53 1.66 -7.12 9.13
C SER A 53 0.64 -7.81 10.04
N GLN A 54 0.88 -9.08 10.33
CA GLN A 54 0.13 -9.93 11.24
C GLN A 54 1.06 -10.90 11.95
N ILE A 55 0.54 -11.59 12.96
CA ILE A 55 1.22 -12.71 13.60
C ILE A 55 1.33 -13.87 12.61
N ILE A 56 2.52 -14.44 12.51
CA ILE A 56 2.92 -15.48 11.55
C ILE A 56 3.53 -16.65 12.35
N PRO A 57 3.05 -17.89 12.21
CA PRO A 57 3.69 -19.04 12.86
C PRO A 57 5.06 -19.33 12.22
N ALA A 58 6.02 -19.85 13.00
CA ALA A 58 7.27 -20.38 12.44
C ALA A 58 6.98 -21.56 11.49
N HIS A 59 6.13 -22.49 11.93
CA HIS A 59 5.62 -23.59 11.11
C HIS A 59 4.08 -23.49 10.99
N PRO A 60 3.54 -23.16 9.81
CA PRO A 60 2.09 -23.10 9.62
C PRO A 60 1.45 -24.48 9.77
N LYS A 61 0.19 -24.53 10.23
CA LYS A 61 -0.55 -25.80 10.35
C LYS A 61 -0.82 -26.38 8.95
N GLU A 62 -1.02 -27.70 8.87
CA GLU A 62 -1.42 -28.35 7.62
C GLU A 62 -2.73 -27.74 7.08
N GLY A 63 -2.75 -27.41 5.79
CA GLY A 63 -3.89 -26.79 5.12
C GLY A 63 -4.14 -25.31 5.49
N GLU A 64 -3.25 -24.68 6.24
CA GLU A 64 -3.31 -23.26 6.60
C GLU A 64 -2.57 -22.40 5.55
N SER A 65 -3.22 -21.32 5.10
CA SER A 65 -2.57 -20.30 4.27
C SER A 65 -2.22 -19.09 5.13
N GLN A 66 -0.93 -18.93 5.43
CA GLN A 66 -0.37 -17.81 6.19
C GLN A 66 0.76 -17.16 5.36
N PRO A 67 0.95 -15.84 5.46
CA PRO A 67 2.16 -15.23 4.94
C PRO A 67 3.38 -15.73 5.71
N HIS A 68 4.55 -15.72 5.08
CA HIS A 68 5.86 -15.93 5.72
C HIS A 68 6.56 -14.59 6.00
N LEU A 69 7.77 -14.60 6.58
CA LEU A 69 8.48 -13.35 6.87
C LEU A 69 8.84 -12.59 5.57
N THR A 70 8.47 -11.32 5.47
CA THR A 70 8.98 -10.40 4.44
C THR A 70 10.37 -9.91 4.81
N SER A 71 11.34 -9.99 3.91
CA SER A 71 12.71 -9.49 4.16
C SER A 71 12.74 -8.00 4.50
N LEU A 72 13.72 -7.59 5.31
CA LEU A 72 14.04 -6.19 5.60
C LEU A 72 12.85 -5.40 6.17
N ARG A 73 12.07 -6.03 7.04
CA ARG A 73 11.02 -5.42 7.85
C ARG A 73 11.16 -5.88 9.30
N LYS A 74 11.11 -4.94 10.25
CA LYS A 74 11.14 -5.24 11.70
C LYS A 74 10.10 -6.31 12.02
N SER A 75 10.45 -7.27 12.87
CA SER A 75 9.57 -8.38 13.23
C SER A 75 9.54 -8.55 14.74
N LEU A 76 8.35 -8.65 15.33
CA LEU A 76 8.23 -9.10 16.72
C LEU A 76 8.47 -10.60 16.77
N LEU A 77 9.35 -11.07 17.64
CA LEU A 77 9.54 -12.47 17.98
C LEU A 77 8.71 -12.78 19.22
N LEU A 78 7.91 -13.84 19.15
CA LEU A 78 7.15 -14.41 20.26
C LEU A 78 7.66 -15.82 20.53
N VAL A 79 8.03 -16.11 21.77
CA VAL A 79 8.50 -17.43 22.21
C VAL A 79 7.64 -17.88 23.37
N ARG A 80 6.92 -18.99 23.20
CA ARG A 80 6.06 -19.57 24.23
C ARG A 80 6.58 -20.97 24.59
N PRO A 81 7.32 -21.12 25.71
CA PRO A 81 7.81 -22.41 26.16
C PRO A 81 6.67 -23.42 26.34
N VAL A 82 6.85 -24.66 25.86
CA VAL A 82 5.84 -25.72 25.98
C VAL A 82 5.60 -26.07 27.46
N LYS A 83 6.69 -26.08 28.24
CA LYS A 83 6.65 -26.08 29.71
C LYS A 83 6.85 -24.66 30.20
N ALA A 84 5.79 -24.03 30.67
CA ALA A 84 5.83 -22.62 31.10
C ALA A 84 6.87 -22.38 32.20
N ASP A 85 7.72 -21.38 31.98
CA ASP A 85 8.60 -20.77 32.97
C ASP A 85 8.65 -19.27 32.67
N ASN A 86 8.02 -18.50 33.55
CA ASN A 86 7.88 -17.04 33.41
C ASN A 86 8.90 -16.28 34.27
N LYS A 87 9.84 -17.00 34.91
CA LYS A 87 10.84 -16.42 35.82
C LYS A 87 12.23 -16.49 35.22
N THR A 88 12.60 -17.62 34.62
CA THR A 88 13.93 -17.80 34.02
C THR A 88 14.03 -16.97 32.74
N PRO A 89 15.00 -16.03 32.64
CA PRO A 89 15.15 -15.18 31.46
C PRO A 89 15.34 -15.99 30.18
N VAL A 90 14.71 -15.53 29.11
CA VAL A 90 14.88 -16.08 27.76
C VAL A 90 15.81 -15.19 26.95
N GLN A 91 16.81 -15.79 26.31
CA GLN A 91 17.73 -15.12 25.39
C GLN A 91 17.64 -15.73 23.99
N VAL A 92 17.87 -14.92 22.97
CA VAL A 92 17.90 -15.34 21.58
C VAL A 92 19.16 -14.82 20.91
N GLU A 93 19.94 -15.73 20.33
CA GLU A 93 21.00 -15.41 19.39
C GLU A 93 20.46 -15.53 17.96
N ALA A 94 20.65 -14.48 17.16
CA ALA A 94 20.33 -14.50 15.73
C ALA A 94 21.61 -14.66 14.91
N ARG A 95 21.56 -15.50 13.88
CA ARG A 95 22.68 -15.78 12.97
C ARG A 95 22.24 -15.69 11.52
N ASP A 96 23.16 -15.31 10.64
CA ASP A 96 22.94 -15.29 9.19
C ASP A 96 23.17 -16.66 8.52
N ASP A 97 23.11 -16.70 7.18
CA ASP A 97 23.31 -17.90 6.37
C ASP A 97 24.71 -18.51 6.50
N ASN A 98 25.70 -17.72 6.94
CA ASN A 98 27.08 -18.13 7.20
C ASN A 98 27.32 -18.49 8.68
N ASP A 99 26.24 -18.63 9.47
CA ASP A 99 26.25 -18.87 10.91
C ASP A 99 26.93 -17.74 11.73
N LYS A 100 27.18 -16.57 11.11
CA LYS A 100 27.76 -15.41 11.80
C LYS A 100 26.73 -14.83 12.75
N LEU A 101 27.13 -14.60 13.99
CA LEU A 101 26.29 -13.94 15.00
C LEU A 101 25.93 -12.51 14.55
N LEU A 102 24.64 -12.26 14.34
CA LEU A 102 24.08 -10.95 14.07
C LEU A 102 23.85 -10.16 15.36
N GLY A 103 23.49 -10.86 16.43
CA GLY A 103 23.38 -10.30 17.78
C GLY A 103 22.63 -11.20 18.75
N THR A 104 22.55 -10.74 20.00
CA THR A 104 21.87 -11.44 21.10
C THR A 104 20.84 -10.50 21.74
N LEU A 105 19.62 -10.99 21.93
CA LEU A 105 18.53 -10.27 22.58
C LEU A 105 18.11 -10.99 23.87
N THR A 106 17.80 -10.21 24.91
CA THR A 106 17.09 -10.72 26.09
C THR A 106 15.61 -10.39 25.91
N LEU A 107 14.74 -11.40 26.02
CA LEU A 107 13.31 -11.23 25.78
C LEU A 107 12.62 -10.61 26.99
N SER A 108 11.59 -9.82 26.70
CA SER A 108 10.66 -9.29 27.68
C SER A 108 9.79 -10.43 28.24
N PRO A 109 9.53 -10.46 29.56
CA PRO A 109 8.74 -11.51 30.19
C PRO A 109 7.26 -11.41 29.77
N PRO A 110 6.45 -12.48 30.01
CA PRO A 110 5.03 -12.49 29.64
C PRO A 110 4.19 -11.36 30.24
N SER A 111 4.56 -10.85 31.42
CA SER A 111 3.92 -9.67 32.03
C SER A 111 4.14 -8.36 31.27
N SER A 112 5.10 -8.34 30.35
CA SER A 112 5.44 -7.21 29.47
C SER A 112 5.12 -7.51 28.00
N LEU A 113 4.32 -8.55 27.73
CA LEU A 113 3.82 -8.80 26.38
C LEU A 113 3.04 -7.56 25.89
N PRO A 114 3.23 -7.12 24.63
CA PRO A 114 2.53 -5.94 24.13
C PRO A 114 1.00 -6.05 24.27
N ASP A 115 0.36 -5.00 24.80
CA ASP A 115 -1.11 -4.98 24.86
C ASP A 115 -1.76 -4.80 23.48
N THR A 116 -3.09 -4.95 23.43
CA THR A 116 -3.89 -4.64 22.25
C THR A 116 -4.03 -3.13 22.02
N VAL A 117 -4.39 -2.74 20.80
CA VAL A 117 -4.80 -1.36 20.47
C VAL A 117 -6.08 -0.91 21.19
N TYR A 118 -6.81 -1.82 21.84
CA TYR A 118 -7.98 -1.47 22.66
C TYR A 118 -7.61 -1.12 24.09
N HIS A 119 -6.36 -1.39 24.51
CA HIS A 119 -5.91 -1.13 25.86
C HIS A 119 -5.83 0.37 26.15
N LEU A 120 -6.52 0.82 27.19
CA LEU A 120 -6.54 2.19 27.67
C LEU A 120 -5.55 2.38 28.80
N GLN A 121 -4.68 3.38 28.67
CA GLN A 121 -3.75 3.79 29.71
C GLN A 121 -4.48 4.57 30.82
N GLY A 122 -3.95 4.56 32.05
CA GLY A 122 -4.47 5.39 33.15
C GLY A 122 -5.76 4.90 33.81
N VAL A 123 -6.20 3.66 33.51
CA VAL A 123 -7.31 3.01 34.22
C VAL A 123 -6.88 2.69 35.66
N PRO A 124 -7.64 3.12 36.70
CA PRO A 124 -7.33 2.79 38.08
C PRO A 124 -7.34 1.29 38.34
N ALA A 125 -6.46 0.81 39.23
CA ALA A 125 -6.34 -0.62 39.56
C ALA A 125 -7.63 -1.25 40.13
N GLY A 126 -8.53 -0.45 40.70
CA GLY A 126 -9.85 -0.87 41.17
C GLY A 126 -10.94 -0.90 40.09
N GLY A 127 -10.62 -0.57 38.83
CA GLY A 127 -11.60 -0.29 37.80
C GLY A 127 -12.22 1.10 37.96
N ILE A 128 -13.27 1.38 37.18
CA ILE A 128 -14.02 2.63 37.26
C ILE A 128 -15.46 2.29 37.63
N ASP A 129 -15.91 2.86 38.74
CA ASP A 129 -17.30 2.80 39.15
C ASP A 129 -18.11 3.84 38.36
N PHE A 130 -19.10 3.41 37.58
CA PHE A 130 -19.97 4.29 36.78
C PHE A 130 -21.17 4.82 37.58
N VAL A 131 -20.99 5.08 38.87
CA VAL A 131 -21.94 5.79 39.73
C VAL A 131 -21.58 7.28 39.81
N PRO A 132 -22.56 8.21 39.65
CA PRO A 132 -22.33 9.64 39.83
C PRO A 132 -21.85 9.98 41.25
N LEU A 133 -21.03 11.02 41.40
CA LEU A 133 -20.48 11.44 42.70
C LEU A 133 -21.57 11.77 43.74
N ASP A 134 -22.68 12.35 43.27
CA ASP A 134 -23.85 12.69 44.08
C ASP A 134 -25.13 12.64 43.21
N GLY A 135 -26.28 13.02 43.79
CA GLY A 135 -27.57 13.00 43.10
C GLY A 135 -27.84 14.14 42.11
N THR A 136 -26.92 15.10 41.95
CA THR A 136 -27.14 16.27 41.07
C THR A 136 -27.06 15.88 39.59
N LYS A 137 -28.16 16.14 38.86
CA LYS A 137 -28.34 15.72 37.47
C LYS A 137 -28.94 16.84 36.62
N LYS A 138 -28.31 17.11 35.47
CA LYS A 138 -28.88 17.95 34.40
C LYS A 138 -29.39 17.07 33.26
N LEU A 139 -30.67 17.19 32.94
CA LEU A 139 -31.26 16.60 31.74
C LEU A 139 -31.20 17.58 30.55
N ILE A 140 -30.72 17.10 29.40
CA ILE A 140 -30.73 17.77 28.09
C ILE A 140 -31.71 17.01 27.19
N ASN A 141 -32.90 17.57 27.00
CA ASN A 141 -33.97 16.97 26.21
C ASN A 141 -34.78 18.02 25.42
N THR A 142 -34.22 19.20 25.14
CA THR A 142 -34.85 20.20 24.27
C THR A 142 -34.08 20.36 22.96
N VAL A 143 -34.76 20.78 21.88
CA VAL A 143 -34.11 21.01 20.57
C VAL A 143 -33.00 22.05 20.66
N ALA A 144 -33.24 23.14 21.40
CA ALA A 144 -32.27 24.22 21.55
C ALA A 144 -30.98 23.77 22.25
N GLU A 145 -31.08 22.92 23.28
CA GLU A 145 -29.90 22.41 23.98
C GLU A 145 -29.19 21.31 23.18
N VAL A 146 -29.93 20.39 22.54
CA VAL A 146 -29.32 19.34 21.72
C VAL A 146 -28.54 19.91 20.53
N LYS A 147 -29.02 21.01 19.93
CA LYS A 147 -28.27 21.75 18.89
C LYS A 147 -26.92 22.28 19.38
N LYS A 148 -26.74 22.56 20.68
CA LYS A 148 -25.47 23.03 21.25
C LYS A 148 -24.44 21.92 21.46
N LEU A 149 -24.81 20.66 21.23
CA LEU A 149 -23.92 19.52 21.44
C LEU A 149 -22.93 19.31 20.29
N SER A 150 -23.17 19.92 19.13
CA SER A 150 -22.25 19.90 17.98
C SER A 150 -21.07 20.86 18.10
N ASP A 151 -21.00 21.62 19.19
CA ASP A 151 -19.83 22.42 19.53
C ASP A 151 -18.64 21.50 19.84
N THR A 152 -17.54 21.65 19.09
CA THR A 152 -16.36 20.76 19.18
C THR A 152 -15.64 20.82 20.52
N SER A 153 -15.84 21.89 21.29
CA SER A 153 -15.27 22.03 22.63
C SER A 153 -16.12 21.39 23.74
N GLY A 154 -17.36 20.98 23.43
CA GLY A 154 -18.32 20.45 24.41
C GLY A 154 -18.70 21.48 25.49
N SER A 155 -18.64 22.77 25.19
CA SER A 155 -18.76 23.87 26.16
C SER A 155 -20.08 23.86 26.92
N SER A 156 -21.19 23.50 26.26
CA SER A 156 -22.50 23.39 26.89
C SER A 156 -22.51 22.30 27.96
N ILE A 157 -22.02 21.09 27.62
CA ILE A 157 -21.87 19.97 28.56
C ILE A 157 -20.94 20.38 29.72
N LYS A 158 -19.81 21.02 29.43
CA LYS A 158 -18.84 21.48 30.45
C LYS A 158 -19.48 22.42 31.47
N THR A 159 -20.26 23.38 30.98
CA THR A 159 -20.98 24.35 31.82
C THR A 159 -21.97 23.64 32.73
N TYR A 160 -22.71 22.66 32.21
CA TYR A 160 -23.66 21.90 33.03
C TYR A 160 -22.98 21.01 34.06
N LEU A 161 -21.84 20.38 33.74
CA LEU A 161 -21.08 19.55 34.66
C LEU A 161 -20.40 20.34 35.79
N ALA A 162 -20.26 21.66 35.68
CA ALA A 162 -19.74 22.50 36.77
C ALA A 162 -20.58 22.36 38.05
N ASN A 163 -21.91 22.28 37.89
CA ASN A 163 -22.87 22.23 39.02
C ASN A 163 -23.60 20.88 39.15
N ASN A 164 -23.28 19.89 38.30
CA ASN A 164 -23.97 18.60 38.30
C ASN A 164 -22.93 17.46 38.27
N ALA A 165 -23.19 16.36 38.98
CA ALA A 165 -22.40 15.15 38.90
C ALA A 165 -22.66 14.38 37.60
N LEU A 166 -23.90 14.46 37.07
CA LEU A 166 -24.31 13.81 35.83
C LEU A 166 -25.00 14.78 34.86
N VAL A 167 -24.61 14.74 33.59
CA VAL A 167 -25.41 15.27 32.47
C VAL A 167 -26.01 14.10 31.70
N GLU A 168 -27.34 14.03 31.63
CA GLU A 168 -28.05 13.04 30.82
C GLU A 168 -28.63 13.68 29.56
N ILE A 169 -28.32 13.13 28.41
CA ILE A 169 -28.68 13.64 27.09
C ILE A 169 -29.62 12.66 26.42
N GLN A 170 -30.79 13.16 26.00
CA GLN A 170 -31.79 12.36 25.30
C GLN A 170 -31.99 12.88 23.88
N THR A 171 -31.54 12.15 22.87
CA THR A 171 -31.84 12.45 21.46
C THR A 171 -33.15 11.77 21.03
N ALA A 172 -33.85 12.36 20.06
CA ALA A 172 -35.10 11.83 19.51
C ALA A 172 -35.29 12.29 18.05
N ASN A 173 -36.26 11.73 17.34
CA ASN A 173 -36.67 12.27 16.04
C ASN A 173 -37.09 13.75 16.18
N GLY A 174 -36.55 14.62 15.34
CA GLY A 174 -36.71 16.09 15.45
C GLY A 174 -35.86 16.76 16.55
N ARG A 175 -35.12 16.00 17.35
CA ARG A 175 -34.21 16.47 18.41
C ARG A 175 -32.90 15.68 18.35
N TRP A 176 -32.07 15.99 17.36
CA TRP A 176 -30.87 15.23 17.03
C TRP A 176 -29.78 16.14 16.46
N VAL A 177 -28.52 15.75 16.67
CA VAL A 177 -27.35 16.28 15.97
C VAL A 177 -26.45 15.11 15.57
N LYS A 178 -25.72 15.27 14.45
CA LYS A 178 -24.85 14.23 13.93
C LYS A 178 -23.67 13.92 14.85
N ASP A 179 -23.00 14.98 15.31
CA ASP A 179 -21.75 14.89 16.04
C ASP A 179 -21.92 15.54 17.41
N ILE A 180 -21.46 14.87 18.46
CA ILE A 180 -21.53 15.30 19.86
C ILE A 180 -20.14 15.21 20.48
N TYR A 181 -19.66 16.27 21.13
CA TYR A 181 -18.30 16.30 21.70
C TYR A 181 -18.34 16.41 23.22
N LEU A 182 -17.67 15.48 23.90
CA LEU A 182 -17.46 15.55 25.36
C LEU A 182 -16.29 16.51 25.67
N PRO A 183 -16.45 17.38 26.69
CA PRO A 183 -15.47 18.41 27.00
C PRO A 183 -14.21 17.85 27.66
N GLN A 184 -13.14 18.64 27.71
CA GLN A 184 -11.91 18.30 28.45
C GLN A 184 -11.60 19.35 29.53
N GLY A 185 -10.92 18.94 30.60
CA GLY A 185 -10.38 19.84 31.63
C GLY A 185 -10.39 19.26 33.04
N ALA A 186 -9.46 19.73 33.88
CA ALA A 186 -9.25 19.21 35.24
C ALA A 186 -10.49 19.29 36.15
N GLY A 187 -11.39 20.27 35.95
CA GLY A 187 -12.63 20.40 36.72
C GLY A 187 -13.70 19.33 36.44
N LEU A 188 -13.41 18.37 35.55
CA LEU A 188 -14.33 17.28 35.20
C LEU A 188 -14.09 16.01 36.00
N GLU A 189 -13.09 15.96 36.90
CA GLU A 189 -12.78 14.74 37.64
C GLU A 189 -14.00 14.12 38.36
N GLY A 190 -14.23 12.83 38.11
CA GLY A 190 -15.37 12.06 38.62
C GLY A 190 -16.73 12.37 37.96
N LYS A 191 -16.83 13.37 37.10
CA LYS A 191 -18.07 13.77 36.42
C LYS A 191 -18.52 12.75 35.38
N MET A 192 -19.83 12.70 35.14
CA MET A 192 -20.44 11.72 34.26
C MET A 192 -21.32 12.33 33.17
N VAL A 193 -21.35 11.67 32.02
CA VAL A 193 -22.30 11.95 30.94
C VAL A 193 -23.00 10.66 30.54
N ARG A 194 -24.33 10.68 30.44
CA ARG A 194 -25.15 9.56 29.96
C ARG A 194 -25.94 9.99 28.73
N PHE A 195 -25.97 9.13 27.72
CA PHE A 195 -26.78 9.30 26.52
C PHE A 195 -27.86 8.23 26.48
N VAL A 196 -29.06 8.61 26.06
CA VAL A 196 -30.13 7.69 25.68
C VAL A 196 -30.68 8.15 24.34
N SER A 197 -30.63 7.31 23.32
CA SER A 197 -31.07 7.70 21.98
C SER A 197 -32.42 7.10 21.61
N TYR A 198 -33.37 7.96 21.30
CA TYR A 198 -34.65 7.63 20.65
C TYR A 198 -34.70 8.14 19.21
N ALA A 199 -33.57 8.63 18.68
CA ALA A 199 -33.47 9.16 17.32
C ALA A 199 -33.24 8.04 16.32
N GLY A 200 -33.98 8.03 15.22
CA GLY A 200 -33.78 7.06 14.13
C GLY A 200 -32.44 7.22 13.41
N TYR A 201 -31.85 8.41 13.44
CA TYR A 201 -30.49 8.65 12.93
C TYR A 201 -29.42 8.41 14.00
N ASN A 202 -28.33 7.76 13.60
CA ASN A 202 -27.16 7.58 14.46
C ASN A 202 -26.46 8.92 14.74
N SER A 203 -25.95 9.09 15.95
CA SER A 203 -25.01 10.18 16.29
C SER A 203 -23.61 9.61 16.50
N THR A 204 -22.57 10.42 16.35
CA THR A 204 -21.20 10.08 16.75
C THR A 204 -20.82 10.90 17.97
N VAL A 205 -20.49 10.20 19.07
CA VAL A 205 -20.01 10.84 20.30
C VAL A 205 -18.49 10.79 20.30
N PHE A 206 -17.84 11.95 20.32
CA PHE A 206 -16.40 12.14 20.43
C PHE A 206 -16.03 12.39 21.89
N TYR A 207 -15.05 11.66 22.42
CA TYR A 207 -14.64 11.75 23.82
C TYR A 207 -13.12 11.54 23.94
N GLY A 208 -12.41 12.64 24.14
CA GLY A 208 -10.95 12.65 23.97
C GLY A 208 -10.57 12.39 22.51
N GLY A 209 -9.59 11.51 22.27
CA GLY A 209 -9.19 11.09 20.91
C GLY A 209 -10.00 9.91 20.34
N ARG A 210 -11.10 9.51 21.00
CA ARG A 210 -11.91 8.34 20.64
C ARG A 210 -13.33 8.77 20.23
N LYS A 211 -14.04 7.90 19.52
CA LYS A 211 -15.46 8.09 19.19
C LYS A 211 -16.26 6.79 19.29
N VAL A 212 -17.58 6.92 19.39
CA VAL A 212 -18.51 5.79 19.43
C VAL A 212 -19.83 6.19 18.78
N THR A 213 -20.46 5.24 18.09
CA THR A 213 -21.78 5.43 17.50
C THR A 213 -22.87 5.30 18.57
N LEU A 214 -23.73 6.31 18.65
CA LEU A 214 -24.96 6.31 19.43
C LEU A 214 -26.14 6.05 18.49
N SER A 215 -26.64 4.82 18.48
CA SER A 215 -27.77 4.36 17.67
C SER A 215 -29.08 4.40 18.43
N VAL A 216 -30.21 4.33 17.73
CA VAL A 216 -31.55 4.23 18.33
C VAL A 216 -31.62 3.08 19.35
N GLY A 217 -32.24 3.32 20.51
CA GLY A 217 -32.37 2.36 21.59
C GLY A 217 -31.12 2.18 22.47
N ASN A 218 -29.97 2.73 22.08
CA ASN A 218 -28.74 2.59 22.86
C ASN A 218 -28.71 3.58 24.04
N THR A 219 -28.17 3.10 25.16
CA THR A 219 -27.70 3.93 26.26
C THR A 219 -26.18 3.84 26.34
N LEU A 220 -25.50 4.99 26.43
CA LEU A 220 -24.05 5.06 26.62
C LEU A 220 -23.74 5.89 27.87
N GLN A 221 -22.81 5.43 28.69
CA GLN A 221 -22.44 6.10 29.92
C GLN A 221 -20.93 6.34 29.94
N PHE A 222 -20.54 7.53 30.39
CA PHE A 222 -19.17 8.01 30.41
C PHE A 222 -18.83 8.59 31.78
N LYS A 223 -17.60 8.37 32.25
CA LYS A 223 -17.07 8.97 33.48
C LYS A 223 -15.66 9.51 33.23
N TYR A 224 -15.38 10.71 33.71
CA TYR A 224 -14.07 11.33 33.58
C TYR A 224 -13.21 10.97 34.79
N VAL A 225 -12.07 10.32 34.55
CA VAL A 225 -11.15 9.87 35.60
C VAL A 225 -9.72 10.08 35.13
N ASN A 226 -8.83 10.55 36.00
CA ASN A 226 -7.41 10.76 35.68
C ASN A 226 -7.20 11.59 34.39
N GLY A 227 -8.00 12.63 34.19
CA GLY A 227 -7.86 13.52 33.03
C GLY A 227 -8.39 12.98 31.70
N GLN A 228 -9.17 11.89 31.68
CA GLN A 228 -9.78 11.38 30.45
C GLN A 228 -11.18 10.79 30.65
N TRP A 229 -11.98 10.78 29.58
CA TRP A 229 -13.27 10.09 29.57
C TRP A 229 -13.11 8.59 29.36
N PHE A 230 -13.78 7.80 30.19
CA PHE A 230 -13.97 6.38 30.00
C PHE A 230 -15.44 6.09 29.75
N ARG A 231 -15.72 5.17 28.84
CA ARG A 231 -17.05 4.66 28.51
C ARG A 231 -17.31 3.34 29.22
N GLU A 232 -18.49 3.20 29.79
CA GLU A 232 -18.91 1.94 30.40
C GLU A 232 -18.89 0.80 29.36
N GLY A 233 -18.31 -0.34 29.73
CA GLY A 233 -18.15 -1.52 28.87
C GLY A 233 -16.91 -1.51 27.96
N GLU A 234 -16.11 -0.45 27.91
CA GLU A 234 -14.83 -0.48 27.15
C GLU A 234 -13.64 -0.97 27.98
N LEU A 235 -13.70 -0.81 29.31
CA LEU A 235 -12.61 -1.18 30.23
C LEU A 235 -12.34 -2.68 30.24
N GLU A 236 -13.34 -3.51 29.95
CA GLU A 236 -13.15 -4.95 29.81
C GLU A 236 -12.16 -5.30 28.70
N ASN A 237 -11.98 -4.43 27.69
CA ASN A 237 -11.02 -4.66 26.62
C ASN A 237 -9.56 -4.57 27.10
N ASN A 238 -9.27 -3.89 28.22
CA ASN A 238 -7.94 -3.89 28.82
C ASN A 238 -7.51 -5.27 29.34
N ARG A 239 -8.48 -6.15 29.62
CA ARG A 239 -8.19 -7.52 30.07
C ARG A 239 -7.73 -8.42 28.93
N ILE A 240 -7.96 -8.02 27.67
CA ILE A 240 -7.65 -8.84 26.50
C ILE A 240 -6.14 -8.90 26.30
N ALA A 241 -5.59 -10.10 26.34
CA ALA A 241 -4.19 -10.39 26.06
C ALA A 241 -4.08 -11.45 24.94
N TYR A 242 -2.99 -11.42 24.17
CA TYR A 242 -2.83 -12.33 23.05
C TYR A 242 -2.72 -13.79 23.51
N ALA A 243 -1.76 -14.12 24.37
CA ALA A 243 -1.51 -15.47 24.85
C ALA A 243 -0.82 -15.44 26.23
N PRO A 244 -1.02 -16.44 27.09
CA PRO A 244 -0.25 -16.56 28.34
C PRO A 244 1.18 -17.03 28.06
N ASP A 245 2.06 -16.87 29.05
CA ASP A 245 3.40 -17.47 29.09
C ASP A 245 4.29 -17.17 27.86
N THR A 246 4.03 -16.06 27.17
CA THR A 246 4.68 -15.70 25.91
C THR A 246 5.71 -14.60 26.12
N TRP A 247 6.97 -14.92 25.88
CA TRP A 247 8.09 -13.99 25.89
C TRP A 247 8.20 -13.26 24.56
N SER A 248 8.73 -12.03 24.55
CA SER A 248 8.83 -11.26 23.30
C SER A 248 10.08 -10.40 23.15
N ALA A 249 10.53 -10.20 21.91
CA ALA A 249 11.58 -9.25 21.56
C ALA A 249 11.39 -8.74 20.12
N GLU A 250 11.95 -7.57 19.79
CA GLU A 250 11.92 -7.05 18.42
C GLU A 250 13.20 -7.43 17.67
N LEU A 251 13.06 -8.17 16.58
CA LEU A 251 14.13 -8.48 15.64
C LEU A 251 14.31 -7.29 14.67
N PRO A 252 15.53 -6.73 14.58
CA PRO A 252 15.85 -5.67 13.62
C PRO A 252 15.56 -6.09 12.17
N ALA A 253 15.12 -5.14 11.35
CA ALA A 253 14.78 -5.39 9.94
C ALA A 253 15.92 -6.06 9.16
N HIS A 254 17.17 -5.64 9.36
CA HIS A 254 18.33 -6.17 8.64
C HIS A 254 18.71 -7.61 9.02
N TRP A 255 18.18 -8.15 10.13
CA TRP A 255 18.33 -9.57 10.46
C TRP A 255 17.35 -10.43 9.69
N ILE A 256 16.22 -9.87 9.26
CA ILE A 256 15.19 -10.58 8.51
C ILE A 256 15.63 -10.69 7.04
N ALA A 257 16.42 -11.70 6.77
CA ALA A 257 16.91 -12.09 5.46
C ALA A 257 16.94 -13.63 5.35
N PRO A 258 16.91 -14.20 4.13
CA PRO A 258 17.05 -15.64 3.95
C PRO A 258 18.32 -16.19 4.62
N GLY A 259 18.19 -17.37 5.24
CA GLY A 259 19.26 -18.00 6.03
C GLY A 259 19.31 -17.56 7.50
N LEU A 260 18.48 -16.61 7.92
CA LEU A 260 18.28 -16.31 9.35
C LEU A 260 17.97 -17.58 10.13
N ASN A 261 18.71 -17.80 11.21
CA ASN A 261 18.45 -18.86 12.17
C ASN A 261 18.61 -18.34 13.60
N LEU A 262 17.84 -18.92 14.52
CA LEU A 262 17.73 -18.49 15.90
C LEU A 262 18.16 -19.61 16.85
N VAL A 263 18.93 -19.27 17.87
CA VAL A 263 19.20 -20.13 19.03
C VAL A 263 18.55 -19.50 20.25
N VAL A 264 17.51 -20.14 20.76
CA VAL A 264 16.75 -19.72 21.93
C VAL A 264 17.30 -20.44 23.16
N LYS A 265 17.54 -19.70 24.25
CA LYS A 265 18.07 -20.22 25.52
C LYS A 265 17.18 -19.82 26.67
N GLN A 266 16.92 -20.73 27.60
CA GLN A 266 16.25 -20.47 28.86
C GLN A 266 16.94 -21.25 29.99
N GLY A 267 17.77 -20.55 30.76
CA GLY A 267 18.68 -21.20 31.73
C GLY A 267 19.63 -22.19 31.04
N ASN A 268 19.60 -23.46 31.45
CA ASN A 268 20.42 -24.52 30.87
C ASN A 268 19.81 -25.16 29.62
N LEU A 269 18.59 -24.78 29.24
CA LEU A 269 17.90 -25.31 28.06
C LEU A 269 18.21 -24.47 26.83
N SER A 270 18.36 -25.10 25.66
CA SER A 270 18.58 -24.42 24.39
C SER A 270 17.88 -25.15 23.25
N GLY A 271 17.33 -24.39 22.29
CA GLY A 271 16.72 -24.94 21.08
C GLY A 271 16.98 -24.04 19.87
N ARG A 272 17.17 -24.65 18.70
CA ARG A 272 17.45 -23.95 17.44
C ARG A 272 16.23 -23.97 16.53
N LEU A 273 15.98 -22.85 15.85
CA LEU A 273 15.06 -22.71 14.72
C LEU A 273 15.89 -22.31 13.49
N ASN A 274 16.01 -23.19 12.50
CA ASN A 274 16.96 -23.05 11.38
C ASN A 274 16.34 -23.20 9.99
N ASP A 275 15.02 -23.30 9.91
CA ASP A 275 14.19 -23.47 8.72
C ASP A 275 13.23 -22.29 8.51
N ILE A 276 13.63 -21.11 9.00
CA ILE A 276 12.84 -19.88 8.92
C ILE A 276 12.66 -19.45 7.46
N LYS A 277 11.42 -19.46 6.97
CA LYS A 277 11.10 -18.98 5.62
C LYS A 277 11.06 -17.46 5.58
N VAL A 278 12.00 -16.87 4.85
CA VAL A 278 12.02 -15.43 4.54
C VAL A 278 11.85 -15.22 3.03
N GLY A 279 10.97 -14.30 2.68
CA GLY A 279 10.55 -13.91 1.33
C GLY A 279 11.23 -12.65 0.81
N ALA A 280 10.79 -12.14 -0.34
CA ALA A 280 11.38 -10.94 -0.95
C ALA A 280 11.11 -9.67 -0.12
N PRO A 281 11.97 -8.64 -0.19
CA PRO A 281 11.67 -7.32 0.34
C PRO A 281 10.72 -6.55 -0.59
N GLY A 282 9.46 -6.98 -0.66
CA GLY A 282 8.45 -6.40 -1.57
C GLY A 282 8.23 -4.90 -1.38
N GLU A 283 7.87 -4.18 -2.46
CA GLU A 283 7.63 -2.74 -2.44
C GLU A 283 6.28 -2.38 -3.07
N LEU A 284 5.62 -1.34 -2.54
CA LEU A 284 4.44 -0.72 -3.11
C LEU A 284 4.72 0.77 -3.40
N LEU A 285 4.52 1.20 -4.64
CA LEU A 285 4.49 2.62 -5.02
C LEU A 285 3.05 3.03 -5.33
N LEU A 286 2.50 3.95 -4.56
CA LEU A 286 1.11 4.39 -4.68
C LEU A 286 1.05 5.90 -4.98
N HIS A 287 0.59 6.26 -6.17
CA HIS A 287 0.29 7.64 -6.54
C HIS A 287 -1.11 8.02 -6.08
N THR A 288 -1.31 9.28 -5.72
CA THR A 288 -2.61 9.83 -5.31
C THR A 288 -2.90 11.12 -6.08
N ILE A 289 -4.03 11.18 -6.78
CA ILE A 289 -4.49 12.36 -7.52
C ILE A 289 -6.00 12.57 -7.39
N ASP A 290 -6.47 13.82 -7.26
CA ASP A 290 -7.90 14.14 -7.23
C ASP A 290 -8.29 14.84 -8.54
N ILE A 291 -9.28 14.31 -9.24
CA ILE A 291 -9.61 14.66 -10.63
C ILE A 291 -11.03 15.23 -10.70
N GLY A 292 -11.16 16.46 -11.20
CA GLY A 292 -12.43 17.06 -11.58
C GLY A 292 -12.55 17.17 -13.10
N MET A 293 -13.54 16.50 -13.70
CA MET A 293 -13.76 16.44 -15.15
C MET A 293 -15.01 17.22 -15.54
N LEU A 294 -14.85 18.36 -16.22
CA LEU A 294 -15.93 19.33 -16.46
C LEU A 294 -16.57 19.85 -15.15
N THR A 295 -15.80 19.79 -14.07
CA THR A 295 -16.16 20.24 -12.72
C THR A 295 -14.87 20.37 -11.88
N SER A 296 -14.93 21.04 -10.73
CA SER A 296 -13.77 21.11 -9.82
C SER A 296 -13.45 19.74 -9.21
N PRO A 297 -12.20 19.44 -8.81
CA PRO A 297 -11.88 18.26 -8.00
C PRO A 297 -12.71 18.22 -6.72
N ARG A 298 -12.92 17.03 -6.15
CA ARG A 298 -13.87 16.85 -5.05
C ARG A 298 -13.31 17.35 -3.70
N ASP A 299 -11.99 17.42 -3.58
CA ASP A 299 -11.23 17.76 -2.39
C ASP A 299 -11.50 16.84 -1.18
N ARG A 300 -11.91 15.60 -1.46
CA ARG A 300 -12.26 14.57 -0.47
C ARG A 300 -11.42 13.30 -0.65
N PHE A 301 -10.11 13.50 -0.79
CA PHE A 301 -9.12 12.41 -0.79
C PHE A 301 -8.41 12.38 0.57
N ASP A 302 -9.12 11.93 1.60
CA ASP A 302 -8.66 11.95 3.00
C ASP A 302 -7.35 11.16 3.17
N PHE A 303 -7.22 10.01 2.50
CA PHE A 303 -5.98 9.23 2.49
C PHE A 303 -4.79 10.06 2.02
N ALA A 304 -4.87 10.70 0.85
CA ALA A 304 -3.78 11.48 0.26
C ALA A 304 -3.35 12.69 1.12
N LYS A 305 -4.23 13.17 1.99
CA LYS A 305 -3.97 14.31 2.89
C LYS A 305 -3.39 13.89 4.24
N ASP A 306 -3.51 12.62 4.63
CA ASP A 306 -3.17 12.13 5.96
C ASP A 306 -2.02 11.11 5.95
N LYS A 307 -0.85 11.54 6.43
CA LYS A 307 0.35 10.70 6.53
C LYS A 307 0.19 9.53 7.50
N GLU A 308 -0.65 9.67 8.55
CA GLU A 308 -0.93 8.59 9.48
C GLU A 308 -1.73 7.47 8.79
N ALA A 309 -2.60 7.81 7.83
CA ALA A 309 -3.34 6.83 7.04
C ALA A 309 -2.42 5.97 6.16
N HIS A 310 -1.36 6.57 5.58
CA HIS A 310 -0.36 5.82 4.83
C HIS A 310 0.36 4.78 5.71
N ARG A 311 0.73 5.21 6.93
CA ARG A 311 1.40 4.38 7.92
C ARG A 311 0.47 3.27 8.46
N GLU A 312 -0.80 3.59 8.71
CA GLU A 312 -1.82 2.62 9.10
C GLU A 312 -2.00 1.53 8.06
N TYR A 313 -2.13 1.90 6.77
CA TYR A 313 -2.29 0.92 5.70
C TYR A 313 -1.04 0.03 5.54
N PHE A 314 0.16 0.59 5.69
CA PHE A 314 1.42 -0.18 5.69
C PHE A 314 1.45 -1.29 6.76
N GLN A 315 0.82 -1.08 7.93
CA GLN A 315 0.71 -2.14 8.94
C GLN A 315 -0.13 -3.34 8.46
N THR A 316 -0.99 -3.17 7.45
CA THR A 316 -1.94 -4.21 7.01
C THR A 316 -1.42 -5.11 5.88
N ILE A 317 -0.36 -4.70 5.17
CA ILE A 317 0.15 -5.41 3.98
C ILE A 317 1.60 -5.92 4.18
N PRO A 318 1.97 -7.10 3.65
CA PRO A 318 3.28 -7.73 3.85
C PRO A 318 4.36 -7.19 2.87
N VAL A 319 4.68 -5.90 2.97
CA VAL A 319 5.74 -5.24 2.17
C VAL A 319 6.89 -4.74 3.04
N SER A 320 8.10 -4.65 2.49
CA SER A 320 9.25 -4.03 3.13
C SER A 320 9.19 -2.50 3.04
N ARG A 321 8.71 -1.95 1.92
CA ARG A 321 8.58 -0.50 1.70
C ARG A 321 7.25 -0.14 1.05
N MET A 322 6.66 0.96 1.49
CA MET A 322 5.53 1.60 0.81
C MET A 322 5.83 3.09 0.61
N ILE A 323 5.73 3.57 -0.62
CA ILE A 323 5.87 4.98 -0.98
C ILE A 323 4.50 5.50 -1.40
N VAL A 324 4.04 6.59 -0.77
CA VAL A 324 2.83 7.30 -1.21
C VAL A 324 3.25 8.62 -1.83
N ASN A 325 3.07 8.75 -3.14
CA ASN A 325 3.40 9.95 -3.90
C ASN A 325 2.14 10.80 -4.12
N LYS A 326 2.20 12.07 -3.71
CA LYS A 326 1.13 13.03 -3.93
C LYS A 326 1.30 13.74 -5.28
N TYR A 327 0.26 13.70 -6.10
CA TYR A 327 0.09 14.61 -7.22
C TYR A 327 -0.78 15.80 -6.83
N ALA A 328 -0.55 16.93 -7.49
CA ALA A 328 -1.46 18.08 -7.42
C ALA A 328 -2.85 17.70 -7.98
N PRO A 329 -3.96 18.23 -7.41
CA PRO A 329 -5.29 18.01 -7.97
C PRO A 329 -5.39 18.49 -9.42
N LEU A 330 -6.08 17.72 -10.26
CA LEU A 330 -6.25 17.99 -11.69
C LEU A 330 -7.66 18.50 -11.97
N HIS A 331 -7.77 19.76 -12.38
CA HIS A 331 -9.03 20.37 -12.80
C HIS A 331 -9.10 20.50 -14.31
N LEU A 332 -9.99 19.73 -14.93
CA LEU A 332 -10.20 19.70 -16.38
C LEU A 332 -11.49 20.45 -16.70
N LYS A 333 -11.35 21.71 -17.12
CA LYS A 333 -12.50 22.50 -17.62
C LYS A 333 -12.98 22.03 -18.98
N GLU A 334 -12.07 21.45 -19.75
CA GLU A 334 -12.31 20.88 -21.06
C GLU A 334 -11.74 19.46 -21.07
N VAL A 335 -12.44 18.55 -21.75
CA VAL A 335 -12.06 17.14 -21.86
C VAL A 335 -12.10 16.73 -23.32
N MET A 336 -10.93 16.49 -23.92
CA MET A 336 -10.79 15.85 -25.22
C MET A 336 -10.84 14.33 -25.08
N LEU A 337 -11.79 13.68 -25.73
CA LEU A 337 -11.87 12.22 -25.81
C LEU A 337 -10.93 11.68 -26.90
N PRO A 338 -10.48 10.41 -26.80
CA PRO A 338 -9.62 9.80 -27.82
C PRO A 338 -10.30 9.68 -29.20
N THR A 339 -11.62 9.87 -29.29
CA THR A 339 -12.38 9.96 -30.54
C THR A 339 -12.21 11.29 -31.28
N GLY A 340 -11.55 12.28 -30.68
CA GLY A 340 -11.43 13.65 -31.20
C GLY A 340 -12.61 14.56 -30.81
N THR A 341 -13.47 14.11 -29.89
CA THR A 341 -14.60 14.88 -29.38
C THR A 341 -14.17 15.72 -28.18
N LEU A 342 -14.25 17.04 -28.31
CA LEU A 342 -14.03 17.98 -27.20
C LEU A 342 -15.34 18.17 -26.41
N LEU A 343 -15.26 18.01 -25.10
CA LEU A 343 -16.34 18.26 -24.15
C LEU A 343 -16.01 19.50 -23.31
N THR A 344 -16.98 20.38 -23.08
CA THR A 344 -16.81 21.64 -22.34
C THR A 344 -17.75 21.79 -21.14
N ASP A 345 -18.96 21.24 -21.22
CA ASP A 345 -19.97 21.39 -20.16
C ASP A 345 -20.29 20.08 -19.44
N ALA A 346 -20.67 19.06 -20.21
CA ALA A 346 -20.96 17.72 -19.70
C ALA A 346 -20.62 16.64 -20.75
N ASP A 347 -20.33 15.44 -20.27
CA ASP A 347 -20.32 14.25 -21.11
C ASP A 347 -21.78 13.92 -21.53
N PRO A 348 -22.05 13.72 -22.83
CA PRO A 348 -23.40 13.44 -23.33
C PRO A 348 -23.94 12.08 -22.86
N GLY A 349 -23.08 11.17 -22.41
CA GLY A 349 -23.47 9.91 -21.79
C GLY A 349 -23.86 10.06 -20.31
N ASN A 350 -24.37 8.98 -19.75
CA ASN A 350 -24.62 8.90 -18.30
C ASN A 350 -23.36 8.47 -17.56
N GLY A 351 -23.10 9.12 -16.42
CA GLY A 351 -22.10 8.71 -15.45
C GLY A 351 -22.73 7.95 -14.28
N GLY A 352 -21.89 7.32 -13.47
CA GLY A 352 -22.30 6.72 -12.22
C GLY A 352 -21.12 6.25 -11.39
N TRP A 353 -21.42 5.49 -10.34
CA TRP A 353 -20.38 5.03 -9.41
C TRP A 353 -19.35 4.10 -10.08
N HIS A 354 -19.75 3.33 -11.11
CA HIS A 354 -18.87 2.44 -11.89
C HIS A 354 -18.89 2.70 -13.42
N SER A 355 -19.53 3.77 -13.88
CA SER A 355 -19.77 4.02 -15.31
C SER A 355 -19.50 5.48 -15.72
N GLY A 356 -19.36 5.69 -17.03
CA GLY A 356 -19.13 7.00 -17.66
C GLY A 356 -17.92 6.99 -18.59
N THR A 357 -18.00 7.69 -19.72
CA THR A 357 -16.91 7.73 -20.70
C THR A 357 -15.68 8.43 -20.12
N MET A 358 -15.87 9.58 -19.47
CA MET A 358 -14.76 10.29 -18.82
C MET A 358 -14.12 9.47 -17.69
N ARG A 359 -14.89 8.71 -16.91
CA ARG A 359 -14.35 7.78 -15.90
C ARG A 359 -13.30 6.85 -16.52
N GLN A 360 -13.65 6.21 -17.63
CA GLN A 360 -12.79 5.21 -18.28
C GLN A 360 -11.64 5.88 -19.05
N SER A 361 -11.93 6.73 -20.02
CA SER A 361 -10.91 7.28 -20.92
C SER A 361 -9.99 8.27 -20.21
N ILE A 362 -10.49 9.05 -19.26
CA ILE A 362 -9.73 10.14 -18.62
C ILE A 362 -9.19 9.71 -17.26
N GLY A 363 -10.07 9.41 -16.30
CA GLY A 363 -9.66 9.08 -14.93
C GLY A 363 -8.74 7.86 -14.86
N LYS A 364 -9.14 6.78 -15.54
CA LYS A 364 -8.38 5.52 -15.58
C LYS A 364 -7.25 5.56 -16.61
N GLU A 365 -7.59 5.63 -17.90
CA GLU A 365 -6.61 5.41 -18.97
C GLU A 365 -5.65 6.59 -19.15
N LEU A 366 -6.14 7.84 -19.26
CA LEU A 366 -5.28 9.00 -19.51
C LEU A 366 -4.45 9.37 -18.29
N VAL A 367 -5.08 9.49 -17.13
CA VAL A 367 -4.45 10.02 -15.91
C VAL A 367 -3.71 8.92 -15.17
N SER A 368 -4.41 7.86 -14.73
CA SER A 368 -3.81 6.84 -13.86
C SER A 368 -2.73 6.03 -14.60
N HIS A 369 -3.09 5.39 -15.71
CA HIS A 369 -2.09 4.72 -16.55
C HIS A 369 -1.13 5.68 -17.24
N GLY A 370 -1.46 6.96 -17.41
CA GLY A 370 -0.50 7.97 -17.85
C GLY A 370 0.61 8.19 -16.83
N ILE A 371 0.27 8.31 -15.54
CA ILE A 371 1.24 8.39 -14.44
C ILE A 371 2.09 7.10 -14.39
N ASP A 372 1.46 5.93 -14.46
CA ASP A 372 2.19 4.65 -14.38
C ASP A 372 3.12 4.47 -15.58
N ASN A 373 2.63 4.65 -16.81
CA ASN A 373 3.42 4.46 -18.02
C ASN A 373 4.56 5.49 -18.17
N ALA A 374 4.34 6.74 -17.75
CA ALA A 374 5.40 7.75 -17.73
C ALA A 374 6.54 7.34 -16.78
N ASN A 375 6.22 6.72 -15.64
CA ASN A 375 7.20 6.16 -14.71
C ASN A 375 7.88 4.89 -15.24
N TYR A 376 7.27 4.16 -16.19
CA TYR A 376 7.91 3.08 -16.94
C TYR A 376 8.70 3.55 -18.16
N GLY A 377 8.62 4.84 -18.51
CA GLY A 377 9.33 5.43 -19.65
C GLY A 377 8.77 5.01 -21.01
N ILE A 378 7.48 4.67 -21.05
CA ILE A 378 6.72 4.43 -22.28
C ILE A 378 6.16 5.78 -22.72
N ASN A 379 6.56 6.30 -23.88
CA ASN A 379 6.17 7.66 -24.25
C ASN A 379 4.73 7.75 -24.81
N SER A 380 4.25 6.70 -25.49
CA SER A 380 2.91 6.69 -26.09
C SER A 380 2.30 5.30 -26.19
N THR A 381 0.97 5.23 -26.12
CA THR A 381 0.15 4.02 -26.26
C THR A 381 -1.15 4.31 -27.00
N ALA A 382 -1.99 3.30 -27.25
CA ALA A 382 -3.35 3.52 -27.77
C ALA A 382 -4.18 4.42 -26.82
N GLY A 383 -5.04 5.27 -27.38
CA GLY A 383 -5.91 6.16 -26.60
C GLY A 383 -7.12 5.47 -25.96
N SER A 384 -7.35 4.20 -26.24
CA SER A 384 -8.42 3.38 -25.67
C SER A 384 -7.88 2.03 -25.19
N GLY A 385 -8.32 1.59 -24.02
CA GLY A 385 -8.00 0.27 -23.47
C GLY A 385 -6.79 0.26 -22.54
N GLU A 386 -6.76 -0.75 -21.67
CA GLU A 386 -5.84 -0.84 -20.53
C GLU A 386 -4.65 -1.79 -20.79
N GLY A 387 -4.71 -2.62 -21.84
CA GLY A 387 -3.70 -3.67 -22.12
C GLY A 387 -2.31 -3.16 -22.50
N SER A 388 -2.13 -1.84 -22.65
CA SER A 388 -0.83 -1.22 -22.96
C SER A 388 0.02 -0.93 -21.72
N HIS A 389 -0.55 -1.00 -20.52
CA HIS A 389 0.18 -0.85 -19.27
C HIS A 389 0.87 -2.17 -18.88
N PRO A 390 2.21 -2.20 -18.72
CA PRO A 390 2.96 -3.45 -18.51
C PRO A 390 2.79 -4.03 -17.09
N TYR A 391 2.49 -3.18 -16.11
CA TYR A 391 2.36 -3.52 -14.68
C TYR A 391 3.51 -4.38 -14.10
N THR A 392 4.75 -4.08 -14.55
CA THR A 392 5.98 -4.80 -14.18
C THR A 392 6.32 -4.70 -12.69
N THR A 393 6.11 -3.52 -12.11
CA THR A 393 6.29 -3.25 -10.68
C THR A 393 4.93 -3.12 -9.99
N ALA A 394 4.88 -3.28 -8.67
CA ALA A 394 3.67 -2.99 -7.90
C ALA A 394 3.50 -1.48 -7.70
N GLN A 395 3.29 -0.79 -8.83
CA GLN A 395 2.97 0.62 -8.90
C GLN A 395 1.48 0.80 -9.19
N LEU A 396 0.83 1.63 -8.41
CA LEU A 396 -0.60 1.91 -8.52
C LEU A 396 -0.82 3.42 -8.57
N ALA A 397 -1.70 3.90 -9.45
CA ALA A 397 -2.25 5.24 -9.42
C ALA A 397 -3.68 5.22 -8.87
N ALA A 398 -3.81 5.60 -7.60
CA ALA A 398 -5.09 5.81 -6.95
C ALA A 398 -5.60 7.22 -7.20
N HIS A 399 -6.88 7.32 -7.55
CA HIS A 399 -7.52 8.59 -7.78
C HIS A 399 -8.93 8.67 -7.17
N THR A 400 -9.30 9.88 -6.76
CA THR A 400 -10.71 10.27 -6.65
C THR A 400 -11.10 10.95 -7.95
N SER A 401 -12.25 10.61 -8.51
CA SER A 401 -12.74 11.27 -9.73
C SER A 401 -14.22 11.61 -9.64
N ARG A 402 -14.58 12.76 -10.22
CA ARG A 402 -15.97 13.13 -10.49
C ARG A 402 -16.07 13.87 -11.81
N GLY A 403 -17.19 13.68 -12.48
CA GLY A 403 -17.45 14.31 -13.77
C GLY A 403 -18.85 14.91 -13.87
N ASN A 404 -19.03 15.93 -14.69
CA ASN A 404 -20.36 16.38 -15.10
C ASN A 404 -20.84 15.58 -16.32
N TYR A 405 -22.00 14.94 -16.20
CA TYR A 405 -22.60 14.06 -17.22
C TYR A 405 -24.01 14.54 -17.57
N ALA A 406 -24.66 13.90 -18.55
CA ALA A 406 -26.06 14.17 -18.89
C ALA A 406 -27.02 13.98 -17.70
N ASN A 407 -26.66 13.11 -16.74
CA ASN A 407 -27.38 12.90 -15.49
C ASN A 407 -26.78 13.67 -14.28
N GLY A 408 -26.08 14.77 -14.54
CA GLY A 408 -25.50 15.66 -13.53
C GLY A 408 -24.09 15.26 -13.07
N ILE A 409 -23.63 15.86 -11.98
CA ILE A 409 -22.30 15.58 -11.43
C ILE A 409 -22.30 14.21 -10.74
N GLN A 410 -21.48 13.30 -11.24
CA GLN A 410 -21.36 11.93 -10.75
C GLN A 410 -19.99 11.71 -10.11
N VAL A 411 -19.99 11.12 -8.91
CA VAL A 411 -18.78 10.66 -8.22
C VAL A 411 -18.50 9.21 -8.60
N HIS A 412 -17.23 8.90 -8.83
CA HIS A 412 -16.75 7.60 -9.24
C HIS A 412 -16.05 6.89 -8.07
N GLY A 413 -16.28 5.58 -7.91
CA GLY A 413 -15.57 4.77 -6.92
C GLY A 413 -15.67 3.27 -7.18
N GLY A 414 -15.29 2.48 -6.17
CA GLY A 414 -15.52 1.03 -6.11
C GLY A 414 -14.96 0.21 -7.28
N SER A 415 -13.81 0.59 -7.84
CA SER A 415 -13.10 -0.31 -8.76
C SER A 415 -11.59 -0.16 -8.70
N GLY A 416 -10.87 -1.28 -8.78
CA GLY A 416 -9.43 -1.30 -8.97
C GLY A 416 -8.95 -2.49 -9.79
N GLY A 417 -7.70 -2.43 -10.24
CA GLY A 417 -7.05 -3.49 -11.00
C GLY A 417 -6.01 -2.92 -11.96
N GLY A 418 -5.01 -3.74 -12.31
CA GLY A 418 -4.04 -3.40 -13.36
C GLY A 418 -3.26 -2.09 -13.14
N GLY A 419 -3.00 -1.71 -11.88
CA GLY A 419 -2.32 -0.47 -11.52
C GLY A 419 -3.26 0.71 -11.21
N ILE A 420 -4.58 0.56 -11.32
CA ILE A 420 -5.53 1.66 -11.12
C ILE A 420 -6.35 1.44 -9.85
N VAL A 421 -6.65 2.51 -9.11
CA VAL A 421 -7.61 2.50 -8.00
C VAL A 421 -8.55 3.69 -8.12
N THR A 422 -9.84 3.45 -8.35
CA THR A 422 -10.88 4.50 -8.43
C THR A 422 -11.68 4.51 -7.14
N LEU A 423 -11.53 5.58 -6.35
CA LEU A 423 -12.04 5.65 -4.98
C LEU A 423 -13.07 6.76 -4.81
N ASP A 424 -14.19 6.42 -4.16
CA ASP A 424 -15.09 7.35 -3.49
C ASP A 424 -14.65 7.48 -2.02
N SER A 425 -14.78 6.43 -1.22
CA SER A 425 -14.23 6.38 0.14
C SER A 425 -12.76 6.01 0.10
N THR A 426 -11.90 6.93 0.52
CA THR A 426 -10.44 6.74 0.45
C THR A 426 -9.83 6.10 1.69
N LEU A 427 -10.64 5.83 2.71
CA LEU A 427 -10.29 5.09 3.93
C LEU A 427 -11.26 3.93 4.08
N GLY A 428 -11.01 3.05 5.06
CA GLY A 428 -11.91 1.93 5.34
C GLY A 428 -11.83 0.84 4.27
N ASN A 429 -12.94 0.14 4.08
CA ASN A 429 -12.94 -1.07 3.26
C ASN A 429 -12.82 -0.80 1.77
N GLU A 430 -13.40 0.29 1.25
CA GLU A 430 -13.28 0.58 -0.18
C GLU A 430 -11.81 0.70 -0.60
N PHE A 431 -11.00 1.43 0.18
CA PHE A 431 -9.57 1.49 -0.06
C PHE A 431 -8.91 0.09 -0.04
N SER A 432 -9.11 -0.69 1.02
CA SER A 432 -8.53 -2.04 1.12
C SER A 432 -9.00 -2.98 0.00
N HIS A 433 -10.26 -2.87 -0.42
CA HIS A 433 -10.88 -3.70 -1.44
C HIS A 433 -10.34 -3.38 -2.84
N GLU A 434 -10.38 -2.10 -3.23
CA GLU A 434 -9.96 -1.68 -4.57
C GLU A 434 -8.44 -1.78 -4.75
N VAL A 435 -7.67 -1.53 -3.70
CA VAL A 435 -6.23 -1.82 -3.71
C VAL A 435 -6.00 -3.34 -3.68
N GLY A 436 -6.85 -4.11 -2.99
CA GLY A 436 -6.80 -5.57 -2.96
C GLY A 436 -6.93 -6.21 -4.35
N HIS A 437 -7.83 -5.69 -5.21
CA HIS A 437 -7.95 -6.12 -6.60
C HIS A 437 -6.65 -5.98 -7.40
N ASN A 438 -5.85 -4.95 -7.10
CA ASN A 438 -4.55 -4.74 -7.75
C ASN A 438 -3.52 -5.80 -7.37
N PHE A 439 -3.70 -6.49 -6.25
CA PHE A 439 -2.86 -7.60 -5.79
C PHE A 439 -3.29 -8.96 -6.38
N GLY A 440 -4.28 -8.97 -7.27
CA GLY A 440 -4.81 -10.19 -7.88
C GLY A 440 -5.90 -10.88 -7.05
N LEU A 441 -6.47 -10.20 -6.05
CA LEU A 441 -7.58 -10.73 -5.27
C LEU A 441 -8.91 -10.58 -6.03
N GLY A 442 -9.73 -11.62 -5.99
CA GLY A 442 -11.14 -11.58 -6.36
C GLY A 442 -12.04 -11.22 -5.17
N HIS A 443 -13.35 -11.38 -5.31
CA HIS A 443 -14.30 -11.30 -4.18
C HIS A 443 -14.38 -12.63 -3.44
N TYR A 444 -14.64 -12.59 -2.14
CA TYR A 444 -14.85 -13.76 -1.28
C TYR A 444 -13.78 -14.86 -1.47
N VAL A 445 -12.50 -14.43 -1.44
CA VAL A 445 -11.35 -15.29 -1.72
C VAL A 445 -11.37 -16.52 -0.81
N ASP A 446 -11.36 -17.70 -1.44
CA ASP A 446 -11.47 -19.03 -0.82
C ASP A 446 -12.68 -19.22 0.13
N GLY A 447 -13.80 -18.51 -0.13
CA GLY A 447 -15.06 -18.63 0.61
C GLY A 447 -14.89 -18.41 2.11
N PHE A 448 -15.69 -19.09 2.93
CA PHE A 448 -15.61 -18.99 4.40
C PHE A 448 -14.20 -19.25 4.96
N ARG A 449 -13.46 -20.20 4.37
CA ARG A 449 -12.13 -20.61 4.84
C ARG A 449 -11.09 -19.51 4.69
N GLY A 450 -11.17 -18.69 3.64
CA GLY A 450 -10.24 -17.58 3.39
C GLY A 450 -10.76 -16.23 3.85
N SER A 451 -12.08 -16.02 3.85
CA SER A 451 -12.68 -14.68 3.96
C SER A 451 -13.21 -14.28 5.35
N VAL A 452 -13.27 -15.21 6.30
CA VAL A 452 -13.69 -14.90 7.68
C VAL A 452 -12.48 -14.94 8.61
N HIS A 453 -12.29 -13.93 9.45
CA HIS A 453 -11.27 -13.95 10.51
C HIS A 453 -11.68 -14.96 11.61
N ARG A 454 -10.71 -15.71 12.13
CA ARG A 454 -11.00 -16.89 12.97
C ARG A 454 -10.36 -16.82 14.36
N SER A 455 -10.85 -17.67 15.27
CA SER A 455 -10.26 -17.91 16.60
C SER A 455 -8.95 -18.72 16.51
N ALA A 456 -8.10 -18.63 17.53
CA ALA A 456 -6.73 -19.17 17.52
C ALA A 456 -6.61 -20.68 17.26
N ASP A 457 -7.64 -21.45 17.60
CA ASP A 457 -7.72 -22.89 17.38
C ASP A 457 -7.97 -23.27 15.91
N GLN A 458 -8.43 -22.31 15.09
CA GLN A 458 -8.79 -22.50 13.69
C GLN A 458 -7.65 -22.10 12.74
N ILE A 459 -7.73 -22.56 11.49
CA ILE A 459 -6.95 -21.99 10.37
C ILE A 459 -7.41 -20.56 10.06
N ASN A 460 -6.62 -19.80 9.31
CA ASN A 460 -6.95 -18.41 8.91
C ASN A 460 -7.15 -17.47 10.11
N SER A 461 -6.44 -17.74 11.22
CA SER A 461 -6.43 -16.92 12.43
C SER A 461 -5.10 -16.18 12.56
N ALA A 462 -5.17 -14.86 12.73
CA ALA A 462 -4.05 -14.03 13.15
C ALA A 462 -4.56 -12.72 13.75
N TRP A 463 -3.77 -12.12 14.63
CA TRP A 463 -3.91 -10.69 14.97
C TRP A 463 -2.94 -9.86 14.14
N GLY A 464 -3.31 -8.62 13.85
CA GLY A 464 -2.43 -7.66 13.21
C GLY A 464 -1.36 -7.15 14.19
N TRP A 465 -0.32 -6.51 13.66
CA TRP A 465 0.75 -5.89 14.47
C TRP A 465 1.01 -4.46 14.00
N ASP A 466 0.83 -3.48 14.89
CA ASP A 466 1.27 -2.11 14.65
C ASP A 466 2.68 -1.95 15.25
N SER A 467 3.68 -2.03 14.38
CA SER A 467 5.10 -2.01 14.78
C SER A 467 5.59 -0.64 15.27
N ASP A 468 4.87 0.43 14.95
CA ASP A 468 5.22 1.78 15.39
C ASP A 468 4.58 2.10 16.75
N LYS A 469 3.33 1.68 16.96
CA LYS A 469 2.62 1.80 18.25
C LYS A 469 3.02 0.71 19.24
N LYS A 470 3.68 -0.35 18.76
CA LYS A 470 4.04 -1.58 19.52
C LYS A 470 2.83 -2.21 20.20
N ARG A 471 1.75 -2.39 19.43
CA ARG A 471 0.47 -2.93 19.90
C ARG A 471 -0.06 -3.99 18.92
N PHE A 472 -0.72 -5.01 19.46
CA PHE A 472 -1.47 -5.95 18.63
C PHE A 472 -2.82 -5.36 18.19
N MET A 473 -3.24 -5.72 16.98
CA MET A 473 -4.56 -5.38 16.44
C MET A 473 -5.44 -6.64 16.41
N PRO A 474 -6.39 -6.80 17.36
CA PRO A 474 -7.26 -7.98 17.38
C PRO A 474 -8.11 -8.10 16.12
N ASN A 475 -8.39 -9.33 15.69
CA ASN A 475 -9.18 -9.64 14.50
C ASN A 475 -10.70 -9.69 14.76
N PHE A 476 -11.16 -8.99 15.79
CA PHE A 476 -12.55 -8.88 16.21
C PHE A 476 -12.85 -7.46 16.68
N TYR A 477 -14.11 -7.05 16.56
CA TYR A 477 -14.56 -5.72 16.98
C TYR A 477 -14.47 -5.56 18.52
N PRO A 478 -14.19 -4.36 19.04
CA PRO A 478 -14.04 -4.14 20.49
C PRO A 478 -15.38 -4.18 21.26
N THR A 479 -16.52 -4.19 20.55
CA THR A 479 -17.86 -4.18 21.15
C THR A 479 -18.40 -5.61 21.27
N ARG A 480 -19.01 -5.94 22.41
CA ARG A 480 -19.66 -7.23 22.65
C ARG A 480 -21.09 -7.19 22.09
N THR A 481 -21.31 -7.89 20.97
CA THR A 481 -22.62 -7.99 20.30
C THR A 481 -23.16 -9.42 20.29
N ASN A 482 -22.34 -10.41 20.67
CA ASN A 482 -22.61 -11.84 20.56
C ASN A 482 -22.95 -12.32 19.14
N GLN A 483 -22.68 -11.50 18.12
CA GLN A 483 -22.96 -11.86 16.73
C GLN A 483 -21.88 -12.78 16.18
N LYS A 484 -22.32 -13.82 15.47
CA LYS A 484 -21.46 -14.71 14.68
C LYS A 484 -20.99 -14.03 13.40
N SER A 485 -19.92 -14.51 12.81
CA SER A 485 -19.46 -14.12 11.47
C SER A 485 -19.63 -15.28 10.51
N CYS A 486 -20.62 -15.18 9.64
CA CYS A 486 -21.04 -16.27 8.77
C CYS A 486 -20.83 -15.92 7.29
N LEU A 487 -20.43 -16.92 6.51
CA LEU A 487 -20.32 -16.88 5.05
C LEU A 487 -20.61 -18.30 4.53
N ASP A 488 -21.35 -18.42 3.43
CA ASP A 488 -21.69 -19.70 2.79
C ASP A 488 -22.26 -20.77 3.74
N GLY A 489 -23.12 -20.36 4.67
CA GLY A 489 -23.76 -21.25 5.64
C GLY A 489 -22.86 -21.73 6.80
N GLN A 490 -21.58 -21.36 6.81
CA GLN A 490 -20.65 -21.62 7.91
C GLN A 490 -20.48 -20.38 8.78
N CYS A 491 -20.15 -20.55 10.07
CA CYS A 491 -20.04 -19.46 11.03
C CYS A 491 -18.82 -19.57 11.96
N GLN A 492 -18.23 -18.43 12.29
CA GLN A 492 -17.31 -18.23 13.42
C GLN A 492 -18.11 -17.71 14.61
N GLU A 493 -18.03 -18.41 15.74
CA GLU A 493 -18.58 -17.94 17.02
C GLU A 493 -17.77 -16.74 17.55
N PRO A 494 -18.41 -15.78 18.25
CA PRO A 494 -17.72 -14.60 18.79
C PRO A 494 -16.74 -14.97 19.92
N PHE A 495 -15.66 -14.21 20.06
CA PHE A 495 -14.71 -14.33 21.18
C PHE A 495 -15.17 -13.48 22.36
N GLU A 496 -15.61 -14.10 23.47
CA GLU A 496 -16.11 -13.37 24.65
C GLU A 496 -17.22 -12.35 24.30
N GLY A 497 -18.08 -12.74 23.35
CA GLY A 497 -19.16 -11.91 22.80
C GLY A 497 -18.73 -10.90 21.75
N ARG A 498 -17.44 -10.81 21.39
CA ARG A 498 -16.91 -9.91 20.35
C ARG A 498 -16.94 -10.60 18.99
N LYS A 499 -17.59 -9.96 18.03
CA LYS A 499 -17.74 -10.46 16.66
C LYS A 499 -16.39 -10.44 15.92
N PHE A 500 -16.02 -11.54 15.28
CA PHE A 500 -14.85 -11.61 14.39
C PHE A 500 -15.04 -10.81 13.10
N GLY A 501 -13.95 -10.35 12.51
CA GLY A 501 -13.98 -9.62 11.24
C GLY A 501 -14.21 -10.48 10.00
N PHE A 502 -14.24 -9.79 8.86
CA PHE A 502 -14.19 -10.38 7.53
C PHE A 502 -13.02 -9.78 6.76
N ASP A 503 -12.55 -10.53 5.77
CA ASP A 503 -11.59 -10.04 4.79
C ASP A 503 -12.12 -8.81 4.04
N SER A 504 -11.22 -7.96 3.56
CA SER A 504 -11.58 -6.77 2.80
C SER A 504 -12.32 -7.06 1.49
N MET A 505 -12.16 -8.26 0.94
CA MET A 505 -12.83 -8.75 -0.27
C MET A 505 -14.18 -9.42 0.01
N ALA A 506 -14.64 -9.42 1.28
CA ALA A 506 -15.86 -10.08 1.73
C ALA A 506 -16.72 -9.20 2.65
N GLY A 507 -16.70 -7.88 2.43
CA GLY A 507 -17.50 -6.92 3.21
C GLY A 507 -16.96 -6.67 4.61
N GLY A 508 -15.65 -6.85 4.84
CA GLY A 508 -15.00 -6.45 6.07
C GLY A 508 -15.05 -4.94 6.32
N SER A 509 -14.70 -4.53 7.53
CA SER A 509 -14.53 -3.12 7.88
C SER A 509 -13.46 -2.96 8.97
N PRO A 510 -12.85 -1.78 9.11
CA PRO A 510 -11.91 -1.52 10.20
C PRO A 510 -12.56 -1.75 11.57
N PHE A 511 -11.82 -2.34 12.51
CA PHE A 511 -12.37 -2.69 13.83
C PHE A 511 -12.54 -1.50 14.77
N SER A 512 -11.69 -0.48 14.64
CA SER A 512 -11.68 0.74 15.45
C SER A 512 -10.87 1.83 14.74
N ASP A 513 -10.85 3.06 15.24
CA ASP A 513 -10.01 4.13 14.69
C ASP A 513 -8.51 3.96 14.95
N ALA A 514 -8.08 2.93 15.68
CA ALA A 514 -6.66 2.65 15.88
C ALA A 514 -5.93 2.30 14.57
N ASN A 515 -6.66 1.68 13.62
CA ASN A 515 -6.26 1.48 12.24
C ASN A 515 -7.52 1.57 11.37
N ARG A 516 -7.55 2.54 10.44
CA ARG A 516 -8.74 2.87 9.64
C ARG A 516 -8.87 2.04 8.37
N PHE A 517 -8.12 0.95 8.24
CA PHE A 517 -8.20 0.03 7.11
C PHE A 517 -8.69 -1.35 7.54
N THR A 518 -9.37 -2.04 6.63
CA THR A 518 -9.82 -3.40 6.89
C THR A 518 -8.61 -4.33 6.91
N MET A 519 -8.52 -5.15 7.96
CA MET A 519 -7.47 -6.17 8.09
C MET A 519 -7.70 -7.30 7.08
N TYR A 520 -6.74 -7.55 6.20
CA TYR A 520 -6.73 -8.76 5.36
C TYR A 520 -6.64 -10.02 6.22
N THR A 521 -7.32 -11.08 5.83
CA THR A 521 -7.14 -12.39 6.46
C THR A 521 -5.77 -12.99 6.12
N PRO A 522 -5.28 -13.97 6.91
CA PRO A 522 -4.06 -14.69 6.56
C PRO A 522 -3.99 -15.21 5.13
N ASN A 523 -5.10 -15.78 4.63
CA ASN A 523 -5.19 -16.27 3.26
C ASN A 523 -4.93 -15.15 2.23
N SER A 524 -5.68 -14.04 2.31
CA SER A 524 -5.47 -12.89 1.43
C SER A 524 -4.07 -12.31 1.59
N SER A 525 -3.57 -12.16 2.83
CA SER A 525 -2.22 -11.64 3.08
C SER A 525 -1.15 -12.53 2.44
N ALA A 526 -1.32 -13.86 2.42
CA ALA A 526 -0.40 -14.77 1.76
C ALA A 526 -0.42 -14.64 0.22
N ILE A 527 -1.59 -14.35 -0.36
CA ILE A 527 -1.71 -14.04 -1.81
C ILE A 527 -1.04 -12.70 -2.12
N ILE A 528 -1.31 -11.67 -1.30
CA ILE A 528 -0.71 -10.34 -1.44
C ILE A 528 0.82 -10.42 -1.36
N GLN A 529 1.36 -11.19 -0.40
CA GLN A 529 2.80 -11.39 -0.30
C GLN A 529 3.39 -11.99 -1.58
N ARG A 530 2.80 -13.08 -2.08
CA ARG A 530 3.24 -13.71 -3.34
C ARG A 530 3.13 -12.75 -4.53
N PHE A 531 2.12 -11.89 -4.57
CA PHE A 531 2.01 -10.85 -5.58
C PHE A 531 3.23 -9.92 -5.58
N PHE A 532 3.61 -9.41 -4.40
CA PHE A 532 4.76 -8.49 -4.28
C PHE A 532 6.09 -9.17 -4.58
N GLU A 533 6.28 -10.42 -4.16
CA GLU A 533 7.49 -11.20 -4.46
C GLU A 533 7.67 -11.45 -5.96
N ASN A 534 6.58 -11.49 -6.72
CA ASN A 534 6.60 -11.70 -8.16
C ASN A 534 6.72 -10.40 -8.98
N LYS A 535 6.67 -9.23 -8.35
CA LYS A 535 6.84 -7.94 -9.03
C LYS A 535 8.30 -7.50 -9.00
N ALA A 536 8.72 -6.80 -10.05
CA ALA A 536 9.98 -6.05 -9.99
C ALA A 536 9.81 -4.82 -9.10
N VAL A 537 10.92 -4.18 -8.74
CA VAL A 537 10.96 -2.92 -8.00
C VAL A 537 11.86 -1.92 -8.72
N PHE A 538 11.54 -0.64 -8.66
CA PHE A 538 12.46 0.43 -9.07
C PHE A 538 13.64 0.47 -8.09
N ASP A 539 14.86 0.39 -8.61
CA ASP A 539 16.07 0.28 -7.79
C ASP A 539 17.20 1.13 -8.36
N THR A 540 17.50 2.24 -7.68
CA THR A 540 18.58 3.16 -8.05
C THR A 540 19.98 2.54 -7.93
N ARG A 541 20.14 1.42 -7.22
CA ARG A 541 21.43 0.71 -7.09
C ARG A 541 21.63 -0.38 -8.14
N SER A 542 20.56 -0.78 -8.82
CA SER A 542 20.65 -1.73 -9.92
C SER A 542 21.17 -1.03 -11.17
N PHE A 543 22.11 -1.68 -11.88
CA PHE A 543 22.61 -1.14 -13.14
C PHE A 543 21.53 -1.07 -14.23
N THR A 544 20.47 -1.87 -14.13
CA THR A 544 19.29 -1.81 -15.03
C THR A 544 18.24 -0.80 -14.55
N GLY A 545 18.37 -0.25 -13.35
CA GLY A 545 17.36 0.60 -12.70
C GLY A 545 16.21 -0.17 -12.05
N PHE A 546 16.20 -1.49 -12.15
CA PHE A 546 15.17 -2.35 -11.55
C PHE A 546 15.80 -3.59 -10.94
N SER A 547 15.14 -4.13 -9.92
CA SER A 547 15.49 -5.42 -9.31
C SER A 547 14.26 -6.31 -9.22
N LYS A 548 14.41 -7.62 -9.30
CA LYS A 548 13.34 -8.60 -9.10
C LYS A 548 13.84 -9.76 -8.24
N TRP A 549 12.98 -10.28 -7.39
CA TRP A 549 13.29 -11.45 -6.59
C TRP A 549 13.51 -12.69 -7.46
N ASN A 550 14.60 -13.38 -7.21
CA ASN A 550 14.87 -14.72 -7.70
C ASN A 550 14.64 -15.72 -6.54
N ALA A 551 13.64 -16.59 -6.69
CA ALA A 551 13.25 -17.53 -5.65
C ALA A 551 14.27 -18.67 -5.45
N ASP A 552 15.06 -18.99 -6.48
CA ASP A 552 16.07 -20.05 -6.44
C ASP A 552 17.31 -19.60 -5.68
N THR A 553 17.77 -18.37 -5.95
CA THR A 553 18.94 -17.78 -5.27
C THR A 553 18.58 -17.04 -3.99
N GLN A 554 17.28 -16.81 -3.76
CA GLN A 554 16.72 -16.06 -2.63
C GLN A 554 17.30 -14.65 -2.49
N LYS A 555 17.47 -13.94 -3.63
CA LYS A 555 18.07 -12.60 -3.69
C LYS A 555 17.30 -11.69 -4.64
N MET A 556 17.41 -10.39 -4.41
CA MET A 556 17.00 -9.39 -5.40
C MET A 556 18.10 -9.28 -6.47
N GLU A 557 17.75 -9.55 -7.72
CA GLU A 557 18.66 -9.54 -8.86
C GLU A 557 18.25 -8.47 -9.88
N PRO A 558 19.19 -7.93 -10.69
CA PRO A 558 18.87 -6.93 -11.70
C PRO A 558 17.80 -7.40 -12.68
N TYR A 559 16.76 -6.59 -12.87
CA TYR A 559 15.67 -6.87 -13.82
C TYR A 559 15.79 -5.95 -15.03
N LYS A 560 15.77 -6.50 -16.24
CA LYS A 560 15.81 -5.72 -17.48
C LYS A 560 14.39 -5.33 -17.90
N HIS A 561 13.97 -4.11 -17.56
CA HIS A 561 12.73 -3.52 -18.11
C HIS A 561 12.91 -3.20 -19.60
N THR A 562 11.90 -3.50 -20.41
CA THR A 562 11.94 -3.29 -21.85
C THR A 562 10.67 -2.62 -22.36
N ILE A 563 10.82 -1.84 -23.44
CA ILE A 563 9.71 -1.14 -24.12
C ILE A 563 9.73 -1.44 -25.63
N ASP A 564 8.56 -1.43 -26.26
CA ASP A 564 8.46 -1.46 -27.71
C ASP A 564 8.87 -0.09 -28.28
N ARG A 565 9.93 -0.07 -29.09
CA ARG A 565 10.33 1.12 -29.88
C ARG A 565 10.13 0.96 -31.38
N ALA A 566 10.11 -0.28 -31.86
CA ALA A 566 9.87 -0.56 -33.27
C ALA A 566 8.39 -0.37 -33.59
N GLU A 567 8.10 0.41 -34.64
CA GLU A 567 6.76 0.52 -35.20
C GLU A 567 6.29 -0.87 -35.63
N GLN A 568 5.13 -1.28 -35.12
CA GLN A 568 4.60 -2.62 -35.32
C GLN A 568 3.10 -2.63 -35.56
N ILE A 569 2.64 -3.57 -36.38
CA ILE A 569 1.22 -3.79 -36.69
C ILE A 569 0.89 -5.28 -36.69
N THR A 570 -0.32 -5.63 -36.24
CA THR A 570 -0.89 -6.95 -36.50
C THR A 570 -1.72 -6.89 -37.77
N ALA A 571 -1.24 -7.55 -38.83
CA ALA A 571 -1.94 -7.63 -40.11
C ALA A 571 -3.26 -8.41 -39.96
N PRO A 572 -4.40 -7.87 -40.41
CA PRO A 572 -5.65 -8.61 -40.48
C PRO A 572 -5.49 -9.84 -41.39
N VAL A 573 -6.14 -10.96 -41.05
CA VAL A 573 -6.03 -12.20 -41.85
C VAL A 573 -6.53 -12.06 -43.30
N ARG A 574 -7.36 -11.05 -43.57
CA ARG A 574 -7.82 -10.68 -44.92
C ARG A 574 -6.78 -9.92 -45.74
N ASP A 575 -5.78 -9.33 -45.10
CA ASP A 575 -4.77 -8.46 -45.70
C ASP A 575 -3.40 -9.16 -45.83
N LEU A 576 -3.39 -10.50 -45.91
CA LEU A 576 -2.17 -11.31 -46.04
C LEU A 576 -1.81 -11.66 -47.50
N SER A 577 -2.23 -10.82 -48.45
CA SER A 577 -1.78 -10.90 -49.84
C SER A 577 -0.40 -10.23 -50.00
N GLU A 578 0.35 -10.61 -51.03
CA GLU A 578 1.70 -10.11 -51.26
C GLU A 578 1.76 -8.58 -51.29
N ASN A 579 0.86 -7.95 -52.06
CA ASN A 579 0.77 -6.49 -52.17
C ASN A 579 0.45 -5.82 -50.84
N LYS A 580 -0.49 -6.38 -50.06
CA LYS A 580 -0.85 -5.80 -48.75
C LYS A 580 0.26 -5.95 -47.73
N MET A 581 0.95 -7.09 -47.72
CA MET A 581 2.11 -7.28 -46.86
C MET A 581 3.26 -6.34 -47.24
N ALA A 582 3.48 -6.07 -48.54
CA ALA A 582 4.46 -5.08 -48.99
C ALA A 582 4.09 -3.65 -48.52
N GLU A 583 2.83 -3.24 -48.66
CA GLU A 583 2.33 -1.96 -48.13
C GLU A 583 2.60 -1.82 -46.62
N LEU A 584 2.24 -2.85 -45.84
CA LEU A 584 2.45 -2.85 -44.39
C LEU A 584 3.95 -2.81 -44.02
N MET A 585 4.81 -3.53 -44.74
CA MET A 585 6.25 -3.56 -44.46
C MET A 585 6.97 -2.27 -44.85
N ALA A 586 6.41 -1.48 -45.76
CA ALA A 586 6.93 -0.14 -46.06
C ALA A 586 6.75 0.80 -44.86
N GLU A 587 5.59 0.72 -44.20
CA GLU A 587 5.22 1.58 -43.08
C GLU A 587 5.74 1.09 -41.72
N TYR A 588 5.68 -0.22 -41.46
CA TYR A 588 5.97 -0.81 -40.15
C TYR A 588 7.26 -1.62 -40.17
N ALA A 589 8.08 -1.48 -39.13
CA ALA A 589 9.31 -2.26 -38.98
C ALA A 589 9.01 -3.74 -38.70
N VAL A 590 7.90 -4.00 -38.00
CA VAL A 590 7.43 -5.34 -37.65
C VAL A 590 5.99 -5.54 -38.09
N VAL A 591 5.74 -6.55 -38.91
CA VAL A 591 4.40 -7.00 -39.27
C VAL A 591 4.13 -8.33 -38.58
N LYS A 592 3.13 -8.37 -37.70
CA LYS A 592 2.70 -9.56 -36.97
C LYS A 592 1.51 -10.19 -37.67
N VAL A 593 1.49 -11.51 -37.77
CA VAL A 593 0.36 -12.30 -38.23
C VAL A 593 -0.06 -13.18 -37.06
N HIS A 594 -1.25 -12.95 -36.53
CA HIS A 594 -1.79 -13.76 -35.44
C HIS A 594 -3.09 -14.44 -35.89
N MET A 595 -3.13 -15.76 -35.84
CA MET A 595 -4.29 -16.55 -36.24
C MET A 595 -4.77 -17.45 -35.10
N TRP A 596 -6.09 -17.58 -34.98
CA TRP A 596 -6.76 -18.51 -34.05
C TRP A 596 -8.08 -18.99 -34.67
N ASN A 597 -8.78 -19.91 -34.01
CA ASN A 597 -10.09 -20.38 -34.49
C ASN A 597 -11.09 -19.23 -34.61
N GLY A 598 -11.59 -18.99 -35.82
CA GLY A 598 -12.47 -17.84 -36.13
C GLY A 598 -11.74 -16.60 -36.66
N ASN A 599 -10.42 -16.55 -36.62
CA ASN A 599 -9.58 -15.54 -37.27
C ASN A 599 -8.40 -16.22 -37.97
N TRP A 600 -8.69 -16.80 -39.14
CA TRP A 600 -7.77 -17.65 -39.89
C TRP A 600 -7.90 -17.41 -41.39
N THR A 601 -6.81 -17.60 -42.12
CA THR A 601 -6.83 -17.69 -43.58
C THR A 601 -5.95 -18.84 -44.06
N ARG A 602 -6.30 -19.40 -45.23
CA ARG A 602 -5.58 -20.52 -45.81
C ARG A 602 -4.18 -20.14 -46.29
N ASN A 603 -4.00 -18.94 -46.85
CA ASN A 603 -2.77 -18.56 -47.53
C ASN A 603 -2.19 -17.27 -46.93
N ILE A 604 -0.88 -17.26 -46.74
CA ILE A 604 -0.09 -16.10 -46.29
C ILE A 604 0.95 -15.83 -47.38
N HIS A 605 0.86 -14.72 -48.08
CA HIS A 605 1.78 -14.37 -49.15
C HIS A 605 2.71 -13.23 -48.72
N ILE A 606 4.02 -13.50 -48.73
CA ILE A 606 5.04 -12.55 -48.30
C ILE A 606 5.79 -12.03 -49.53
N PRO A 607 5.97 -10.71 -49.69
CA PRO A 607 6.72 -10.15 -50.82
C PRO A 607 8.14 -10.67 -50.84
N ALA A 608 8.71 -10.77 -52.04
CA ALA A 608 10.12 -11.09 -52.21
C ALA A 608 11.00 -10.16 -51.36
N ALA A 609 12.05 -10.70 -50.74
CA ALA A 609 13.03 -9.89 -50.03
C ALA A 609 13.77 -8.99 -51.04
N SER A 610 13.92 -7.71 -50.69
CA SER A 610 14.45 -6.69 -51.56
C SER A 610 15.13 -5.58 -50.75
N ALA A 611 15.84 -4.67 -51.43
CA ALA A 611 16.49 -3.55 -50.75
C ALA A 611 15.50 -2.70 -49.93
N GLU A 612 14.25 -2.59 -50.38
CA GLU A 612 13.18 -1.80 -49.76
C GLU A 612 12.67 -2.38 -48.44
N ASN A 613 12.65 -3.72 -48.31
CA ASN A 613 12.21 -4.41 -47.10
C ASN A 613 13.37 -4.97 -46.26
N LYS A 614 14.62 -4.61 -46.59
CA LYS A 614 15.79 -5.01 -45.81
C LYS A 614 15.65 -4.56 -44.34
N GLY A 615 15.82 -5.52 -43.43
CA GLY A 615 15.69 -5.34 -41.98
C GLY A 615 14.26 -5.40 -41.45
N ARG A 616 13.24 -5.52 -42.31
CA ARG A 616 11.84 -5.70 -41.88
C ARG A 616 11.63 -7.09 -41.30
N ILE A 617 10.70 -7.17 -40.36
CA ILE A 617 10.43 -8.40 -39.59
C ILE A 617 8.97 -8.81 -39.80
N LEU A 618 8.78 -10.07 -40.17
CA LEU A 618 7.48 -10.75 -40.17
C LEU A 618 7.43 -11.71 -38.98
N SER A 619 6.50 -11.57 -38.05
CA SER A 619 6.31 -12.52 -36.95
C SER A 619 4.98 -13.25 -37.10
N ILE A 620 5.00 -14.58 -37.11
CA ILE A 620 3.79 -15.41 -37.24
C ILE A 620 3.54 -16.14 -35.92
N ASN A 621 2.34 -15.98 -35.36
CA ASN A 621 1.79 -16.81 -34.28
C ASN A 621 0.52 -17.51 -34.79
N HIS A 622 0.55 -18.83 -34.92
CA HIS A 622 -0.56 -19.60 -35.47
C HIS A 622 -1.12 -20.56 -34.42
N GLU A 623 -2.34 -20.28 -33.96
CA GLU A 623 -3.06 -21.04 -32.93
C GLU A 623 -4.34 -21.69 -33.47
N ALA A 624 -4.63 -21.55 -34.77
CA ALA A 624 -5.83 -22.12 -35.39
C ALA A 624 -5.68 -23.63 -35.64
N GLY A 625 -6.79 -24.36 -35.53
CA GLY A 625 -6.82 -25.82 -35.75
C GLY A 625 -6.66 -26.24 -37.22
N TYR A 626 -6.77 -25.29 -38.16
CA TYR A 626 -6.58 -25.52 -39.59
C TYR A 626 -5.19 -25.02 -40.04
N ASN A 627 -4.48 -25.82 -40.82
CA ASN A 627 -3.17 -25.44 -41.38
C ASN A 627 -3.30 -24.27 -42.36
N SER A 628 -2.28 -23.40 -42.41
CA SER A 628 -2.13 -22.37 -43.44
C SER A 628 -0.88 -22.64 -44.30
N HIS A 629 -0.87 -22.11 -45.51
CA HIS A 629 0.24 -22.17 -46.46
C HIS A 629 0.95 -20.81 -46.50
N LEU A 630 2.20 -20.79 -46.05
CA LEU A 630 3.09 -19.63 -46.08
C LEU A 630 3.90 -19.65 -47.38
N PHE A 631 3.68 -18.67 -48.23
CA PHE A 631 4.44 -18.45 -49.46
C PHE A 631 5.52 -17.40 -49.19
N ILE A 632 6.79 -17.84 -49.16
CA ILE A 632 7.95 -17.02 -48.79
C ILE A 632 9.21 -17.53 -49.51
N ASN A 633 10.11 -16.62 -49.91
CA ASN A 633 11.33 -16.95 -50.66
C ASN A 633 11.11 -17.76 -51.95
N GLY A 634 9.97 -17.56 -52.62
CA GLY A 634 9.61 -18.33 -53.84
C GLY A 634 9.21 -19.78 -53.57
N GLY A 635 9.07 -20.20 -52.31
CA GLY A 635 8.62 -21.52 -51.90
C GLY A 635 7.34 -21.48 -51.07
N GLU A 636 6.83 -22.66 -50.72
CA GLU A 636 5.63 -22.85 -49.91
C GLU A 636 5.98 -23.68 -48.66
N LYS A 637 5.48 -23.25 -47.50
CA LYS A 637 5.66 -23.93 -46.21
C LYS A 637 4.33 -24.03 -45.48
N ILE A 638 3.98 -25.22 -44.99
CA ILE A 638 2.80 -25.40 -44.15
C ILE A 638 3.11 -24.91 -42.73
N VAL A 639 2.25 -24.05 -42.20
CA VAL A 639 2.25 -23.61 -40.80
C VAL A 639 0.99 -24.14 -40.12
N SER A 640 1.17 -24.81 -38.98
CA SER A 640 0.12 -25.49 -38.23
C SER A 640 -0.07 -24.86 -36.84
N GLN A 641 -1.08 -25.35 -36.10
CA GLN A 641 -1.30 -24.96 -34.72
C GLN A 641 -0.01 -25.06 -33.88
N GLY A 642 0.31 -24.01 -33.13
CA GLY A 642 1.53 -23.87 -32.34
C GLY A 642 2.73 -23.30 -33.10
N TYR A 643 2.63 -23.05 -34.41
CA TYR A 643 3.73 -22.47 -35.18
C TYR A 643 3.98 -21.02 -34.77
N LYS A 644 5.17 -20.75 -34.24
CA LYS A 644 5.57 -19.44 -33.74
C LYS A 644 7.01 -19.09 -34.12
N LYS A 645 7.18 -18.29 -35.17
CA LYS A 645 8.49 -17.94 -35.77
C LYS A 645 8.52 -16.50 -36.26
N SER A 646 9.71 -15.98 -36.52
CA SER A 646 9.90 -14.69 -37.18
C SER A 646 10.78 -14.82 -38.40
N PHE A 647 10.60 -13.94 -39.38
CA PHE A 647 11.40 -13.86 -40.58
C PHE A 647 11.97 -12.45 -40.71
N VAL A 648 13.27 -12.34 -40.94
CA VAL A 648 13.96 -11.05 -41.14
C VAL A 648 14.48 -11.00 -42.56
N SER A 649 14.10 -9.98 -43.32
CA SER A 649 14.64 -9.77 -44.66
C SER A 649 16.06 -9.22 -44.58
N ASP A 650 17.02 -9.84 -45.25
CA ASP A 650 18.37 -9.27 -45.44
C ASP A 650 18.50 -8.44 -46.72
N GLY A 651 17.40 -8.30 -47.46
CA GLY A 651 17.30 -7.63 -48.75
C GLY A 651 17.48 -8.55 -49.96
N GLN A 652 17.71 -9.85 -49.75
CA GLN A 652 17.75 -10.87 -50.81
C GLN A 652 16.89 -12.08 -50.46
N ILE A 653 16.86 -12.47 -49.18
CA ILE A 653 16.04 -13.55 -48.65
C ILE A 653 15.43 -13.19 -47.29
N TRP A 654 14.30 -13.81 -46.97
CA TRP A 654 13.72 -13.83 -45.63
C TRP A 654 14.33 -14.96 -44.82
N LYS A 655 15.11 -14.63 -43.78
CA LYS A 655 15.74 -15.59 -42.89
C LYS A 655 14.81 -15.94 -41.74
N GLU A 656 14.54 -17.22 -41.54
CA GLU A 656 13.72 -17.71 -40.42
C GLU A 656 14.53 -17.71 -39.12
N HIS A 657 13.91 -17.23 -38.06
CA HIS A 657 14.44 -17.17 -36.70
C HIS A 657 13.37 -17.65 -35.72
N ASP A 658 13.80 -17.97 -34.50
CA ASP A 658 12.89 -17.89 -33.36
C ASP A 658 12.35 -16.46 -33.22
N VAL A 659 11.27 -16.30 -32.45
CA VAL A 659 10.58 -15.02 -32.30
C VAL A 659 11.58 -13.91 -31.97
N VAL A 660 11.69 -12.92 -32.87
CA VAL A 660 12.62 -11.80 -32.70
C VAL A 660 12.01 -10.82 -31.71
N ASP A 661 12.70 -10.59 -30.59
CA ASP A 661 12.31 -9.57 -29.61
C ASP A 661 12.88 -8.20 -30.02
N THR A 662 12.00 -7.30 -30.45
CA THR A 662 12.35 -5.95 -30.89
C THR A 662 12.30 -4.93 -29.75
N ARG A 663 12.05 -5.35 -28.51
CA ARG A 663 11.98 -4.45 -27.36
C ARG A 663 13.37 -3.97 -26.95
N GLU A 664 13.46 -2.68 -26.62
CA GLU A 664 14.70 -2.05 -26.15
C GLU A 664 14.70 -1.97 -24.62
N ALA A 665 15.89 -2.08 -24.01
CA ALA A 665 16.04 -1.85 -22.58
C ALA A 665 15.69 -0.40 -22.22
N ARG A 666 14.93 -0.19 -21.15
CA ARG A 666 14.53 1.15 -20.70
C ARG A 666 14.85 1.32 -19.22
N LYS A 667 15.68 2.31 -18.91
CA LYS A 667 16.17 2.60 -17.56
C LYS A 667 15.93 4.09 -17.23
N PRO A 668 15.40 4.41 -16.03
CA PRO A 668 15.33 5.80 -15.58
C PRO A 668 16.71 6.44 -15.46
N GLU A 669 16.79 7.71 -15.84
CA GLU A 669 17.97 8.55 -15.60
C GLU A 669 17.98 9.09 -14.17
N GLN A 670 16.81 9.54 -13.69
CA GLN A 670 16.64 10.00 -12.31
C GLN A 670 15.58 9.16 -11.58
N PHE A 671 15.82 8.95 -10.29
CA PHE A 671 14.97 8.14 -9.42
C PHE A 671 14.40 8.97 -8.29
N GLY A 672 13.08 8.93 -8.12
CA GLY A 672 12.40 9.52 -6.98
C GLY A 672 12.53 11.03 -6.90
N VAL A 673 12.49 11.70 -8.05
CA VAL A 673 12.56 13.17 -8.15
C VAL A 673 11.15 13.76 -8.34
N PRO A 674 10.92 15.04 -8.02
CA PRO A 674 9.70 15.72 -8.42
C PRO A 674 9.53 15.73 -9.94
N VAL A 675 8.37 15.29 -10.44
CA VAL A 675 8.09 15.15 -11.88
C VAL A 675 6.93 16.03 -12.33
N THR A 676 7.08 16.57 -13.53
CA THR A 676 6.00 17.17 -14.31
C THR A 676 5.59 16.17 -15.39
N THR A 677 4.46 15.52 -15.19
CA THR A 677 3.92 14.49 -16.09
C THR A 677 3.02 15.15 -17.13
N LEU A 678 3.44 15.05 -18.39
CA LEU A 678 2.74 15.58 -19.55
C LEU A 678 1.90 14.47 -20.18
N VAL A 679 0.61 14.72 -20.37
CA VAL A 679 -0.33 13.77 -20.93
C VAL A 679 -1.23 14.40 -21.98
N GLY A 680 -1.75 13.58 -22.89
CA GLY A 680 -2.77 13.99 -23.83
C GLY A 680 -2.99 13.00 -24.95
N TYR A 681 -3.74 13.42 -25.96
CA TYR A 681 -4.04 12.61 -27.15
C TYR A 681 -3.46 13.26 -28.39
N TYR A 682 -3.02 12.42 -29.32
CA TYR A 682 -2.54 12.87 -30.62
C TYR A 682 -2.96 11.93 -31.73
N ASP A 683 -3.21 12.52 -32.89
CA ASP A 683 -3.45 11.77 -34.11
C ASP A 683 -2.26 11.90 -35.06
N PRO A 684 -1.47 10.83 -35.24
CA PRO A 684 -0.37 10.84 -36.22
C PRO A 684 -0.82 11.16 -37.64
N LYS A 685 -2.09 10.86 -37.99
CA LYS A 685 -2.66 11.15 -39.30
C LYS A 685 -3.16 12.59 -39.44
N GLY A 686 -3.30 13.32 -38.33
CA GLY A 686 -3.82 14.68 -38.29
C GLY A 686 -5.27 14.83 -38.76
N THR A 687 -6.08 13.76 -38.75
CA THR A 687 -7.51 13.83 -39.12
C THR A 687 -8.41 14.12 -37.92
N LEU A 688 -7.98 13.75 -36.71
CA LEU A 688 -8.58 14.14 -35.44
C LEU A 688 -7.76 15.26 -34.78
N SER A 689 -8.45 16.12 -34.04
CA SER A 689 -7.81 17.22 -33.31
C SER A 689 -7.02 16.69 -32.12
N SER A 690 -5.70 16.84 -32.18
CA SER A 690 -4.81 16.49 -31.07
C SER A 690 -4.96 17.49 -29.91
N TYR A 691 -4.63 17.07 -28.70
CA TYR A 691 -4.85 17.88 -27.50
C TYR A 691 -3.89 17.52 -26.36
N ILE A 692 -3.16 18.53 -25.89
CA ILE A 692 -2.28 18.47 -24.73
C ILE A 692 -3.10 18.93 -23.50
N TYR A 693 -3.15 18.08 -22.47
CA TYR A 693 -3.82 18.41 -21.21
C TYR A 693 -2.94 19.29 -20.31
N PRO A 694 -3.51 19.94 -19.27
CA PRO A 694 -2.71 20.59 -18.25
C PRO A 694 -1.67 19.63 -17.65
N ALA A 695 -0.48 20.14 -17.36
CA ALA A 695 0.57 19.35 -16.73
C ALA A 695 0.13 18.83 -15.35
N MET A 696 0.51 17.59 -15.04
CA MET A 696 0.32 17.01 -13.71
C MET A 696 1.65 17.09 -12.96
N HIS A 697 1.62 17.39 -11.67
CA HIS A 697 2.84 17.57 -10.87
C HIS A 697 2.86 16.58 -9.71
N GLY A 698 3.89 15.75 -9.64
CA GLY A 698 4.07 14.71 -8.62
C GLY A 698 5.34 14.90 -7.81
N ALA A 699 5.32 14.57 -6.53
CA ALA A 699 6.47 14.72 -5.63
C ALA A 699 7.59 13.68 -5.84
N TYR A 700 7.26 12.52 -6.42
CA TYR A 700 8.18 11.38 -6.59
C TYR A 700 7.88 10.62 -7.88
N GLY A 701 8.82 10.62 -8.82
CA GLY A 701 8.72 9.85 -10.06
C GLY A 701 10.07 9.55 -10.69
N PHE A 702 10.01 8.96 -11.88
CA PHE A 702 11.15 8.52 -12.67
C PHE A 702 11.16 9.26 -14.01
N THR A 703 12.33 9.77 -14.40
CA THR A 703 12.54 10.50 -15.67
C THR A 703 13.49 9.72 -16.56
N TYR A 704 13.38 9.93 -17.87
CA TYR A 704 14.10 9.16 -18.88
C TYR A 704 14.77 10.09 -19.87
N PRO A 705 15.86 9.63 -20.53
CA PRO A 705 16.52 10.42 -21.57
C PRO A 705 15.56 10.74 -22.70
N ASP A 706 15.76 11.93 -23.27
CA ASP A 706 15.09 12.36 -24.48
C ASP A 706 15.63 11.63 -25.72
N ASP A 707 14.95 11.79 -26.85
CA ASP A 707 15.21 11.06 -28.09
C ASP A 707 15.83 11.95 -29.18
N SER A 708 16.28 13.17 -28.84
CA SER A 708 16.78 14.17 -29.81
C SER A 708 17.83 13.64 -30.78
N GLN A 709 18.73 12.76 -30.33
CA GLN A 709 19.81 12.20 -31.16
C GLN A 709 19.33 11.15 -32.19
N LYS A 710 18.12 10.61 -32.03
CA LYS A 710 17.57 9.50 -32.83
C LYS A 710 16.29 9.88 -33.58
N LEU A 711 15.88 11.15 -33.54
CA LEU A 711 14.66 11.65 -34.15
C LEU A 711 14.92 12.22 -35.55
N SER A 712 14.04 11.88 -36.50
CA SER A 712 13.92 12.60 -37.77
C SER A 712 12.80 13.65 -37.68
N GLY A 713 12.80 14.66 -38.55
CA GLY A 713 11.73 15.66 -38.59
C GLY A 713 10.35 15.07 -38.93
N ASN A 714 10.32 13.92 -39.61
CA ASN A 714 9.07 13.26 -39.96
C ASN A 714 8.43 12.50 -38.79
N ASP A 715 9.21 12.17 -37.76
CA ASP A 715 8.69 11.44 -36.60
C ASP A 715 7.70 12.30 -35.79
N CYS A 716 6.64 11.64 -35.30
CA CYS A 716 5.81 12.17 -34.24
C CYS A 716 6.63 12.33 -32.95
N GLN A 717 6.53 13.50 -32.33
CA GLN A 717 7.30 13.85 -31.14
C GLN A 717 6.58 14.87 -30.26
N LEU A 718 6.85 14.81 -28.95
CA LEU A 718 6.53 15.88 -28.02
C LEU A 718 7.82 16.68 -27.75
N GLN A 719 7.81 17.96 -28.09
CA GLN A 719 8.87 18.90 -27.78
C GLN A 719 8.52 19.65 -26.50
N VAL A 720 9.45 19.76 -25.57
CA VAL A 720 9.23 20.41 -24.27
C VAL A 720 10.31 21.45 -24.04
N ASP A 721 9.90 22.71 -23.96
CA ASP A 721 10.81 23.82 -23.68
C ASP A 721 11.03 23.93 -22.17
N THR A 722 12.29 23.80 -21.76
CA THR A 722 12.74 23.92 -20.37
C THR A 722 13.73 25.06 -20.24
N LYS A 723 14.10 25.40 -19.00
CA LYS A 723 15.14 26.41 -18.73
C LYS A 723 16.52 26.01 -19.30
N GLU A 724 16.79 24.72 -19.41
CA GLU A 724 18.10 24.16 -19.81
C GLU A 724 18.18 23.87 -21.31
N GLY A 725 17.05 23.96 -22.03
CA GLY A 725 16.95 23.66 -23.45
C GLY A 725 15.67 22.91 -23.80
N GLN A 726 15.51 22.58 -25.08
CA GLN A 726 14.36 21.83 -25.56
C GLN A 726 14.64 20.32 -25.46
N LEU A 727 13.74 19.60 -24.81
CA LEU A 727 13.72 18.13 -24.79
C LEU A 727 12.79 17.62 -25.89
N ARG A 728 13.12 16.47 -26.50
CA ARG A 728 12.28 15.86 -27.55
C ARG A 728 12.02 14.40 -27.29
N PHE A 729 10.75 14.01 -27.22
CA PHE A 729 10.34 12.64 -26.92
C PHE A 729 9.66 12.01 -28.12
N ARG A 730 10.16 10.86 -28.58
CA ARG A 730 9.56 10.14 -29.71
C ARG A 730 8.18 9.59 -29.34
N LEU A 731 7.24 9.72 -30.26
CA LEU A 731 5.90 9.14 -30.21
C LEU A 731 5.71 8.17 -31.39
N ALA A 732 4.67 7.33 -31.34
CA ALA A 732 4.35 6.43 -32.43
C ALA A 732 3.86 7.19 -33.68
N ASN A 733 4.38 6.82 -34.85
CA ASN A 733 4.06 7.44 -36.14
C ASN A 733 2.71 6.99 -36.71
N HIS A 734 2.11 5.95 -36.12
CA HIS A 734 0.82 5.42 -36.55
C HIS A 734 -0.11 5.22 -35.35
N ARG A 735 -1.41 5.26 -35.61
CA ARG A 735 -2.41 4.92 -34.60
C ARG A 735 -2.24 3.46 -34.18
N ALA A 736 -2.07 3.22 -32.88
CA ALA A 736 -2.04 1.87 -32.32
C ALA A 736 -3.43 1.21 -32.36
N ASN A 737 -4.50 2.02 -32.31
CA ASN A 737 -5.87 1.62 -32.60
C ASN A 737 -6.40 2.52 -33.71
N SER A 738 -6.78 1.95 -34.86
CA SER A 738 -7.21 2.71 -36.04
C SER A 738 -8.40 3.65 -35.79
N ASN A 739 -9.24 3.35 -34.80
CA ASN A 739 -10.49 4.05 -34.53
C ASN A 739 -10.34 5.29 -33.63
N VAL A 740 -9.20 5.45 -32.96
CA VAL A 740 -8.99 6.52 -31.98
C VAL A 740 -7.58 7.11 -32.07
N MET A 741 -7.39 8.29 -31.48
CA MET A 741 -6.08 8.88 -31.27
C MET A 741 -5.19 7.99 -30.39
N ASN A 742 -3.87 8.16 -30.53
CA ASN A 742 -2.92 7.67 -29.55
C ASN A 742 -2.94 8.58 -28.33
N LYS A 743 -2.43 8.06 -27.21
CA LYS A 743 -2.20 8.78 -25.97
C LYS A 743 -0.70 8.91 -25.75
N PHE A 744 -0.24 10.05 -25.25
CA PHE A 744 1.14 10.24 -24.78
C PHE A 744 1.19 10.47 -23.28
N HIS A 745 2.29 10.06 -22.65
CA HIS A 745 2.55 10.18 -21.22
C HIS A 745 4.07 10.24 -20.95
N ILE A 746 4.57 11.39 -20.55
CA ILE A 746 6.02 11.63 -20.36
C ILE A 746 6.28 12.35 -19.04
N ASN A 747 7.26 11.86 -18.28
CA ASN A 747 7.78 12.55 -17.09
C ASN A 747 8.97 13.43 -17.47
N VAL A 748 8.86 14.72 -17.17
CA VAL A 748 9.95 15.70 -17.23
C VAL A 748 10.36 16.07 -15.80
N PRO A 749 11.65 16.25 -15.47
CA PRO A 749 12.07 16.71 -14.14
C PRO A 749 11.47 18.08 -13.84
N THR A 750 10.79 18.24 -12.70
CA THR A 750 10.20 19.56 -12.34
C THR A 750 11.27 20.63 -12.17
N GLU A 751 12.46 20.24 -11.73
CA GLU A 751 13.63 21.12 -11.57
C GLU A 751 14.06 21.80 -12.88
N SER A 752 13.82 21.17 -14.03
CA SER A 752 14.12 21.75 -15.36
C SER A 752 13.21 22.94 -15.72
N GLN A 753 12.13 23.15 -14.97
CA GLN A 753 11.13 24.20 -15.19
C GLN A 753 10.54 24.16 -16.61
N PRO A 754 9.77 23.11 -16.96
CA PRO A 754 9.12 23.04 -18.26
C PRO A 754 8.06 24.15 -18.41
N THR A 755 8.09 24.87 -19.53
CA THR A 755 7.26 26.06 -19.77
C THR A 755 6.29 25.92 -20.95
N GLN A 756 6.63 25.09 -21.94
CA GLN A 756 5.78 24.84 -23.11
C GLN A 756 5.94 23.39 -23.56
N ALA A 757 4.85 22.80 -24.05
CA ALA A 757 4.85 21.52 -24.75
C ALA A 757 4.24 21.71 -26.15
N THR A 758 4.91 21.17 -27.17
CA THR A 758 4.51 21.27 -28.58
C THR A 758 4.50 19.88 -29.19
N LEU A 759 3.35 19.49 -29.72
CA LEU A 759 3.17 18.22 -30.38
C LEU A 759 3.41 18.39 -31.88
N VAL A 760 4.34 17.62 -32.43
CA VAL A 760 4.73 17.70 -33.85
C VAL A 760 4.66 16.31 -34.47
N CYS A 761 4.08 16.18 -35.66
CA CYS A 761 4.11 14.96 -36.47
C CYS A 761 4.32 15.34 -37.93
N ASN A 762 5.18 14.63 -38.67
CA ASN A 762 5.48 14.95 -40.07
C ASN A 762 5.85 16.43 -40.28
N ASN A 763 6.72 16.99 -39.43
CA ASN A 763 7.08 18.41 -39.37
C ASN A 763 5.91 19.41 -39.21
N LYS A 764 4.69 18.93 -38.90
CA LYS A 764 3.52 19.77 -38.66
C LYS A 764 3.22 19.85 -37.18
N VAL A 765 3.08 21.06 -36.66
CA VAL A 765 2.57 21.29 -35.30
C VAL A 765 1.09 20.91 -35.25
N LEU A 766 0.74 19.99 -34.36
CA LEU A 766 -0.62 19.51 -34.15
C LEU A 766 -1.31 20.21 -32.97
N ASP A 767 -0.55 20.52 -31.92
CA ASP A 767 -1.03 21.29 -30.76
C ASP A 767 0.16 21.93 -30.02
N THR A 768 -0.09 23.00 -29.27
CA THR A 768 0.90 23.66 -28.40
C THR A 768 0.23 24.17 -27.14
N LYS A 769 0.84 23.88 -25.98
CA LYS A 769 0.33 24.30 -24.68
C LYS A 769 1.40 24.93 -23.82
N SER A 770 1.09 26.10 -23.26
CA SER A 770 1.88 26.66 -22.16
C SER A 770 1.64 25.88 -20.87
N LEU A 771 2.71 25.55 -20.15
CA LEU A 771 2.67 24.73 -18.96
C LEU A 771 2.71 25.61 -17.72
N THR A 772 1.79 25.37 -16.79
CA THR A 772 1.80 26.05 -15.50
C THR A 772 2.91 25.46 -14.63
N PRO A 773 3.68 26.27 -13.88
CA PRO A 773 4.65 25.77 -12.93
C PRO A 773 4.03 24.87 -11.85
N ALA A 774 4.82 23.93 -11.32
CA ALA A 774 4.37 23.07 -10.24
C ALA A 774 4.00 23.88 -8.98
N PRO A 775 2.92 23.51 -8.28
CA PRO A 775 2.61 24.13 -7.00
C PRO A 775 3.65 23.73 -5.94
N GLU A 776 3.88 24.63 -4.98
CA GLU A 776 4.76 24.37 -3.85
C GLU A 776 4.16 23.31 -2.90
N GLY A 777 5.02 22.68 -2.09
CA GLY A 777 4.57 21.82 -0.98
C GLY A 777 4.10 20.41 -1.39
N LEU A 778 4.36 19.97 -2.63
CA LEU A 778 4.19 18.55 -3.00
C LEU A 778 5.20 17.68 -2.24
N THR A 779 4.70 16.64 -1.57
CA THR A 779 5.52 15.72 -0.77
C THR A 779 5.12 14.28 -1.02
N TYR A 780 6.03 13.36 -0.75
CA TYR A 780 5.75 11.92 -0.66
C TYR A 780 6.06 11.42 0.76
N THR A 781 5.57 10.23 1.10
CA THR A 781 5.94 9.52 2.33
C THR A 781 6.58 8.18 2.03
N VAL A 782 7.48 7.73 2.89
CA VAL A 782 8.09 6.40 2.85
C VAL A 782 7.79 5.71 4.17
N ASN A 783 7.08 4.58 4.13
CA ASN A 783 6.79 3.72 5.28
C ASN A 783 7.60 2.42 5.17
N GLY A 784 8.09 1.91 6.30
CA GLY A 784 8.95 0.73 6.35
C GLY A 784 10.42 1.05 6.05
N ARG A 785 11.04 0.27 5.17
CA ARG A 785 12.45 0.40 4.78
C ARG A 785 12.71 1.77 4.15
N ALA A 786 13.63 2.54 4.71
CA ALA A 786 14.03 3.84 4.15
C ALA A 786 14.55 3.71 2.71
N LEU A 787 14.41 4.76 1.90
CA LEU A 787 15.02 4.83 0.57
C LEU A 787 16.56 4.72 0.69
N PRO A 788 17.25 4.10 -0.27
CA PRO A 788 18.71 4.04 -0.26
C PRO A 788 19.34 5.41 -0.55
N ALA A 789 20.58 5.61 -0.10
CA ALA A 789 21.43 6.73 -0.52
C ALA A 789 21.73 6.68 -2.02
N LYS A 790 21.65 7.85 -2.67
CA LYS A 790 22.03 8.06 -4.08
C LYS A 790 23.54 7.90 -4.27
N GLU A 791 24.00 7.79 -5.52
CA GLU A 791 25.39 7.46 -5.85
C GLU A 791 26.44 8.36 -5.17
N ASN A 792 26.20 9.68 -5.19
CA ASN A 792 27.06 10.73 -4.61
C ASN A 792 26.47 11.30 -3.30
N GLU A 793 25.78 10.48 -2.51
CA GLU A 793 25.11 10.88 -1.27
C GLU A 793 25.52 9.95 -0.13
N GLY A 794 25.63 10.50 1.07
CA GLY A 794 25.87 9.74 2.30
C GLY A 794 24.85 10.12 3.37
N CYS A 795 24.32 9.12 4.05
CA CYS A 795 23.24 9.30 5.01
C CYS A 795 23.49 8.57 6.32
N ILE A 796 22.92 9.10 7.38
CA ILE A 796 22.60 8.37 8.61
C ILE A 796 21.08 8.26 8.73
N VAL A 797 20.62 7.10 9.22
CA VAL A 797 19.19 6.79 9.28
C VAL A 797 18.83 6.30 10.68
N SER A 798 17.82 6.93 11.29
CA SER A 798 17.27 6.52 12.57
C SER A 798 16.74 5.09 12.51
N VAL A 799 17.25 4.19 13.36
CA VAL A 799 16.79 2.80 13.44
C VAL A 799 15.32 2.72 13.85
N ASN A 800 14.88 3.65 14.71
CA ASN A 800 13.52 3.68 15.23
C ASN A 800 12.51 4.18 14.20
N SER A 801 12.80 5.32 13.57
CA SER A 801 11.84 6.05 12.73
C SER A 801 12.05 5.89 11.23
N GLY A 802 13.21 5.38 10.79
CA GLY A 802 13.59 5.34 9.37
C GLY A 802 13.85 6.72 8.75
N LYS A 803 13.73 7.82 9.51
CA LYS A 803 14.04 9.17 9.02
C LYS A 803 15.53 9.28 8.70
N ARG A 804 15.81 9.85 7.52
CA ARG A 804 17.15 9.98 6.96
C ARG A 804 17.67 11.41 7.13
N TYR A 805 18.94 11.54 7.49
CA TYR A 805 19.70 12.78 7.32
C TYR A 805 20.80 12.51 6.29
N CYS A 806 20.72 13.17 5.14
CA CYS A 806 21.58 12.93 4.00
C CYS A 806 22.32 14.19 3.60
N LEU A 807 23.56 14.03 3.15
CA LEU A 807 24.36 15.09 2.56
C LEU A 807 24.97 14.58 1.24
N PRO A 808 25.05 15.43 0.21
CA PRO A 808 25.81 15.11 -0.98
C PRO A 808 27.32 15.13 -0.69
N VAL A 809 28.09 14.44 -1.52
CA VAL A 809 29.56 14.47 -1.51
C VAL A 809 30.06 15.92 -1.54
N GLY A 810 31.02 16.24 -0.69
CA GLY A 810 31.60 17.57 -0.52
C GLY A 810 30.93 18.42 0.56
N GLN A 811 29.79 17.98 1.10
CA GLN A 811 29.09 18.70 2.18
C GLN A 811 29.36 18.11 3.57
N ARG A 812 29.09 18.94 4.59
CA ARG A 812 29.16 18.60 6.01
C ARG A 812 27.92 19.10 6.74
N SER A 813 27.65 18.52 7.90
CA SER A 813 26.67 19.06 8.84
C SER A 813 27.11 20.44 9.34
N GLY A 814 26.21 21.12 10.04
CA GLY A 814 26.54 22.31 10.82
C GLY A 814 27.57 22.03 11.92
N TYR A 815 27.56 22.84 12.98
CA TYR A 815 28.39 22.57 14.15
C TYR A 815 28.03 21.19 14.74
N SER A 816 26.75 20.93 14.96
CA SER A 816 26.19 19.63 15.32
C SER A 816 25.21 19.12 14.25
N LEU A 817 24.84 17.85 14.34
CA LEU A 817 23.71 17.26 13.63
C LEU A 817 22.39 17.87 14.14
N PRO A 818 21.30 17.79 13.35
CA PRO A 818 19.99 18.26 13.80
C PRO A 818 19.51 17.58 15.09
N ASP A 819 18.86 18.33 15.98
CA ASP A 819 18.39 17.85 17.30
C ASP A 819 17.54 16.59 17.21
N TRP A 820 16.74 16.44 16.15
CA TRP A 820 15.87 15.29 16.00
C TRP A 820 16.64 13.97 15.77
N ILE A 821 17.89 13.99 15.28
CA ILE A 821 18.69 12.77 15.03
C ILE A 821 19.84 12.58 16.02
N VAL A 822 20.31 13.66 16.67
CA VAL A 822 21.34 13.57 17.70
C VAL A 822 20.89 12.64 18.83
N GLY A 823 21.78 11.75 19.27
CA GLY A 823 21.52 10.80 20.37
C GLY A 823 20.64 9.60 19.99
N GLN A 824 20.07 9.58 18.78
CA GLN A 824 19.40 8.38 18.26
C GLN A 824 20.43 7.33 17.84
N GLU A 825 20.07 6.05 17.97
CA GLU A 825 20.82 4.97 17.34
C GLU A 825 20.55 4.98 15.82
N VAL A 826 21.62 5.01 15.03
CA VAL A 826 21.56 5.14 13.57
C VAL A 826 22.36 4.06 12.86
N TYR A 827 21.98 3.77 11.62
CA TYR A 827 22.85 3.06 10.67
C TYR A 827 23.33 4.02 9.59
N VAL A 828 24.52 3.76 9.04
CA VAL A 828 25.06 4.49 7.89
C VAL A 828 24.57 3.85 6.60
N ASP A 829 24.18 4.69 5.65
CA ASP A 829 23.90 4.30 4.27
C ASP A 829 24.66 5.24 3.32
N SER A 830 25.70 4.72 2.67
CA SER A 830 26.56 5.49 1.78
C SER A 830 26.44 5.03 0.32
N GLY A 831 26.30 6.00 -0.57
CA GLY A 831 26.30 5.81 -2.02
C GLY A 831 27.55 5.12 -2.56
N ALA A 832 27.45 4.58 -3.77
CA ALA A 832 28.53 3.80 -4.38
C ALA A 832 29.84 4.62 -4.52
N LYS A 833 29.75 5.94 -4.77
CA LYS A 833 30.90 6.86 -4.92
C LYS A 833 31.16 7.71 -3.66
N ALA A 834 30.38 7.54 -2.61
CA ALA A 834 30.44 8.35 -1.39
C ALA A 834 31.00 7.58 -0.19
N LYS A 835 31.68 8.28 0.71
CA LYS A 835 32.14 7.82 2.02
C LYS A 835 31.63 8.76 3.10
N VAL A 836 31.08 8.21 4.17
CA VAL A 836 30.53 8.97 5.31
C VAL A 836 31.57 9.03 6.41
N LEU A 837 31.84 10.24 6.89
CA LEU A 837 32.69 10.53 8.03
C LEU A 837 31.80 10.94 9.20
N LEU A 838 31.93 10.28 10.35
CA LEU A 838 31.18 10.59 11.57
C LEU A 838 32.11 10.93 12.72
N SER A 839 31.63 11.78 13.63
CA SER A 839 32.23 12.02 14.94
C SER A 839 31.21 11.81 16.06
N ASP A 840 31.68 11.26 17.19
CA ASP A 840 30.94 11.18 18.45
C ASP A 840 30.79 12.55 19.13
N TRP A 841 31.52 13.58 18.65
CA TRP A 841 31.52 14.95 19.17
C TRP A 841 30.87 15.96 18.22
N ASP A 842 30.49 17.10 18.81
CA ASP A 842 30.10 18.25 18.02
C ASP A 842 31.31 18.78 17.24
N ASN A 843 31.06 19.14 15.99
CA ASN A 843 32.05 19.38 14.95
C ASN A 843 32.95 18.15 14.70
N LEU A 844 33.54 18.04 13.51
CA LEU A 844 34.48 16.96 13.21
C LEU A 844 35.83 17.25 13.89
N SER A 845 35.85 17.15 15.22
CA SER A 845 36.88 17.70 16.11
C SER A 845 37.80 16.61 16.67
N TYR A 846 38.99 17.03 17.15
CA TYR A 846 39.98 16.17 17.81
C TYR A 846 40.41 14.90 17.06
N ASN A 847 40.25 14.88 15.72
CA ASN A 847 40.44 13.68 14.88
C ASN A 847 39.65 12.45 15.35
N ARG A 848 38.55 12.64 16.09
CA ARG A 848 37.63 11.57 16.51
C ARG A 848 36.67 11.26 15.37
N ILE A 849 37.24 10.84 14.24
CA ILE A 849 36.53 10.68 12.96
C ILE A 849 36.61 9.22 12.55
N GLY A 850 35.46 8.57 12.41
CA GLY A 850 35.32 7.23 11.85
C GLY A 850 34.89 7.29 10.39
N GLU A 851 35.38 6.35 9.58
CA GLU A 851 35.03 6.22 8.16
C GLU A 851 34.06 5.07 7.93
N PHE A 852 33.00 5.33 7.18
CA PHE A 852 31.92 4.38 6.92
C PHE A 852 31.58 4.33 5.43
N VAL A 853 31.53 3.12 4.87
CA VAL A 853 31.28 2.88 3.45
C VAL A 853 30.21 1.79 3.30
N GLY A 854 29.29 1.97 2.35
CA GLY A 854 28.17 1.06 2.13
C GLY A 854 27.11 1.18 3.23
N ASN A 855 26.50 0.06 3.61
CA ASN A 855 25.55 -0.01 4.72
C ASN A 855 26.25 -0.53 5.97
N VAL A 856 26.30 0.27 7.04
CA VAL A 856 26.93 -0.11 8.32
C VAL A 856 25.90 0.00 9.44
N ASN A 857 25.61 -1.12 10.10
CA ASN A 857 24.62 -1.20 11.17
C ASN A 857 25.19 -0.71 12.51
N PRO A 858 24.35 -0.34 13.50
CA PRO A 858 24.82 0.24 14.76
C PRO A 858 25.85 -0.62 15.51
N ALA A 859 25.72 -1.95 15.46
CA ALA A 859 26.64 -2.87 16.12
C ALA A 859 28.09 -2.74 15.59
N ASP A 860 28.24 -2.59 14.27
CA ASP A 860 29.53 -2.43 13.61
C ASP A 860 30.11 -1.00 13.77
N MET A 861 29.33 -0.08 14.34
CA MET A 861 29.74 1.31 14.60
C MET A 861 30.28 1.53 16.02
N LYS A 862 30.15 0.55 16.93
CA LYS A 862 30.50 0.70 18.36
C LYS A 862 31.98 0.61 18.67
N LYS A 863 32.78 0.02 17.78
CA LYS A 863 34.22 -0.17 17.98
C LYS A 863 34.99 0.03 16.69
N VAL A 864 35.04 1.28 16.22
CA VAL A 864 35.67 1.67 14.96
C VAL A 864 36.94 2.46 15.24
N LYS A 865 38.03 2.14 14.53
CA LYS A 865 39.29 2.87 14.65
C LYS A 865 39.14 4.27 14.05
N ALA A 866 39.24 5.30 14.87
CA ALA A 866 39.16 6.70 14.48
C ALA A 866 40.50 7.19 13.90
N TRP A 867 40.49 8.35 13.23
CA TRP A 867 41.72 9.01 12.75
C TRP A 867 42.71 9.38 13.88
N SER A 868 42.23 9.56 15.11
CA SER A 868 43.05 9.72 16.31
C SER A 868 43.85 8.46 16.67
N GLY A 869 43.51 7.30 16.10
CA GLY A 869 44.09 5.99 16.42
C GLY A 869 43.33 5.20 17.48
N GLU A 870 42.39 5.83 18.20
CA GLU A 870 41.53 5.21 19.23
C GLU A 870 40.37 4.42 18.61
N TYR A 871 39.87 3.39 19.32
CA TYR A 871 38.62 2.72 18.95
C TYR A 871 37.44 3.38 19.66
N LEU A 872 36.51 3.95 18.89
CA LEU A 872 35.40 4.76 19.38
C LEU A 872 34.03 4.20 18.95
N ASP A 873 32.98 4.68 19.62
CA ASP A 873 31.58 4.38 19.31
C ASP A 873 30.95 5.54 18.53
N PHE A 874 30.54 5.25 17.29
CA PHE A 874 29.88 6.20 16.40
C PHE A 874 28.40 5.89 16.20
N SER A 875 27.82 4.93 16.92
CA SER A 875 26.41 4.50 16.78
C SER A 875 25.40 5.61 17.11
N ARG A 876 25.84 6.67 17.80
CA ARG A 876 25.08 7.89 18.14
C ARG A 876 25.91 9.13 17.80
N PRO A 877 26.10 9.45 16.50
CA PRO A 877 27.00 10.51 16.09
C PRO A 877 26.45 11.90 16.43
N ARG A 878 27.34 12.88 16.48
CA ARG A 878 27.03 14.31 16.71
C ARG A 878 27.38 15.21 15.54
N SER A 879 28.27 14.79 14.64
CA SER A 879 28.58 15.54 13.41
C SER A 879 28.91 14.61 12.24
N MET A 880 28.72 15.10 11.01
CA MET A 880 28.84 14.29 9.79
C MET A 880 29.50 15.08 8.65
N ARG A 881 30.28 14.40 7.81
CA ARG A 881 30.74 14.89 6.50
C ARG A 881 30.65 13.77 5.47
N VAL A 882 30.37 14.11 4.21
CA VAL A 882 30.37 13.15 3.10
C VAL A 882 31.46 13.53 2.12
N VAL A 883 32.33 12.59 1.79
CA VAL A 883 33.46 12.76 0.88
C VAL A 883 33.39 11.74 -0.24
N SER A 884 34.10 11.97 -1.34
CA SER A 884 34.27 10.95 -2.38
C SER A 884 35.06 9.76 -1.83
N LYS A 885 34.76 8.56 -2.33
CA LYS A 885 35.59 7.38 -2.06
C LYS A 885 36.96 7.46 -2.69
#